data_AF-A0A365CXP8-F1
#
_entry.id   AF-A0A365CXP8-F1
#
_cell.length_a   1.000
_cell.length_b   1.000
_cell.length_c   1.000
_cell.angle_alpha   90.00
_cell.angle_beta   90.00
_cell.angle_gamma   90.00
#
_symmetry.space_group_name_H-M   'P 1'
#
loop_
_entity.id
_entity.type
_entity.pdbx_description
1 polymer ?
#
loop_
_entity_poly.entity_id
_entity_poly.type
_entity_poly.pdbx_seq_one_letter_code
_entity_poly.pdbx_strand_id
1 'polypeptide(L)'
;MTLPLEITGVTFAAGLARHGDRPAILTGSRAVSYSELAGRVQDFAHRLGTFRRLVVLAADNSIDTLVAYLAALSSGHPLLLAPADNPAALSSLVAAYDPDVVIRPAAGANGTGALQLEEIRAATIHELHPDLALLISTSGSTGSPKLVRLSHSNLQSNAESIAEYLGITPDDRALTTLPMYYCYGLSVINSHLLRGAALVLTGLSVVDECFWQLFQNRGATSFAAVPYTFELLDRAGFASRDLPTLRYITQAGGRLAPEAVTRYARLGRSKGWDLFIMYGQTEATARMAYLPPHLAEENPGTIGIPVPGGEFRIDPAPGPDDPGGPIDPLPGPGELVYSGPNVMLGYAQEPADLALGRTVQELRTGDLARQHSNGLFEVVGRRSRFVKIVGLRIDLGQVEKVLAGQGISAACTGTDSQLVAAVEGTHDGRMLAKMLAQELGLPRPAITVHAVAELPRLATGKTDYPAVLTLAAASPGSTKLPAALIPGSSTGVGGTGAAGTAVADGNGTTDDGRDPAAGGPPGDVKRIFADALEREDIGDDDTFVSLGGDSLSYVAASLRLERALGHLPANWHVTPIKDLTPRRPSQPKRRLRRIIAPLETSIVLRAVAILTIISTHIDLIRWPGTAHVLVAVAGYNFARFQLGGERLPRFRRQLRSLARVVLPTVAFIGAVMLLSGDKFHYTTANLFLLNTMIGPAGWTDAWHFWFIEVLVYVLVGTIALLSIPWAHRAEKRFPLAFPLALVGLGLLFRYNLVPLDILHTRPVLWLFALGWAIARARTWPQRLALSILAALTLPGYFEDPWREATILTGILMVTWIPAIPLPRVLHRAVGVVASASLYIYVTHWVVFPDFKEGQPELALVLSVAAGIAYWAIAVRILGAAERGQSRLWRRWKARRQALPA
;
A
#
# COMPACT_ATOMS: atom_id res chain seq x y z
N MET A 1 -50.12 32.30 -15.78
CA MET A 1 -49.21 32.65 -14.68
C MET A 1 -49.19 31.47 -13.71
N THR A 2 -48.31 30.51 -13.95
CA THR A 2 -47.98 29.47 -12.97
C THR A 2 -47.05 30.13 -11.94
N LEU A 3 -47.48 30.19 -10.68
CA LEU A 3 -46.62 30.62 -9.58
C LEU A 3 -45.35 29.75 -9.60
N PRO A 4 -44.13 30.33 -9.58
CA PRO A 4 -42.93 29.52 -9.44
C PRO A 4 -43.03 28.77 -8.11
N LEU A 5 -43.02 27.44 -8.16
CA LEU A 5 -42.81 26.61 -6.98
C LEU A 5 -41.62 27.19 -6.23
N GLU A 6 -41.79 27.59 -4.96
CA GLU A 6 -40.66 27.85 -4.07
C GLU A 6 -39.80 26.59 -4.08
N ILE A 7 -38.68 26.64 -4.79
CA ILE A 7 -37.77 25.51 -4.85
C ILE A 7 -37.09 25.45 -3.49
N THR A 8 -37.54 24.52 -2.64
CA THR A 8 -36.97 24.31 -1.31
C THR A 8 -35.55 23.75 -1.42
N GLY A 9 -34.55 24.62 -1.53
CA GLY A 9 -33.14 24.24 -1.50
C GLY A 9 -32.69 23.83 -0.09
N VAL A 10 -31.44 23.34 0.02
CA VAL A 10 -30.84 23.07 1.34
C VAL A 10 -30.54 24.40 2.04
N THR A 11 -31.13 24.62 3.22
CA THR A 11 -31.14 25.92 3.90
C THR A 11 -29.74 26.49 4.17
N PHE A 12 -28.78 25.65 4.55
CA PHE A 12 -27.41 26.13 4.77
C PHE A 12 -26.73 26.60 3.47
N ALA A 13 -27.00 25.96 2.33
CA ALA A 13 -26.42 26.30 1.03
C ALA A 13 -27.05 27.57 0.45
N ALA A 14 -28.36 27.77 0.65
CA ALA A 14 -29.05 29.00 0.25
C ALA A 14 -28.66 30.20 1.13
N GLY A 15 -28.33 29.97 2.40
CA GLY A 15 -28.07 31.01 3.38
C GLY A 15 -26.61 31.44 3.54
N LEU A 16 -25.71 31.14 2.61
CA LEU A 16 -24.27 31.43 2.75
C LEU A 16 -23.97 32.93 2.98
N ALA A 17 -24.71 33.82 2.31
CA ALA A 17 -24.49 35.27 2.39
C ALA A 17 -24.65 35.86 3.79
N ARG A 18 -25.38 35.17 4.70
CA ARG A 18 -25.60 35.62 6.09
C ARG A 18 -24.31 35.76 6.90
N HIS A 19 -23.23 35.09 6.46
CA HIS A 19 -21.93 35.12 7.12
C HIS A 19 -21.03 36.28 6.63
N GLY A 20 -21.51 37.11 5.70
CA GLY A 20 -20.86 38.35 5.27
C GLY A 20 -19.46 38.14 4.69
N ASP A 21 -18.51 38.99 5.08
CA ASP A 21 -17.14 38.96 4.55
C ASP A 21 -16.20 38.01 5.31
N ARG A 22 -16.75 37.13 6.15
CA ARG A 22 -15.95 36.07 6.80
C ARG A 22 -15.30 35.16 5.75
N PRO A 23 -14.13 34.58 6.01
CA PRO A 23 -13.51 33.64 5.09
C PRO A 23 -14.34 32.35 5.00
N ALA A 24 -14.77 32.00 3.78
CA ALA A 24 -15.45 30.74 3.51
C ALA A 24 -14.46 29.68 3.01
N ILE A 25 -13.56 30.06 2.10
CA ILE A 25 -12.61 29.15 1.48
C ILE A 25 -11.20 29.73 1.52
N LEU A 26 -10.24 28.91 1.91
CA LEU A 26 -8.82 29.23 1.96
C LEU A 26 -8.06 28.19 1.12
N THR A 27 -7.18 28.61 0.23
CA THR A 27 -6.26 27.72 -0.51
C THR A 27 -4.81 28.16 -0.28
N GLY A 28 -3.83 27.54 -0.94
CA GLY A 28 -2.44 28.03 -0.85
C GLY A 28 -2.24 29.49 -1.26
N SER A 29 -3.06 30.01 -2.19
CA SER A 29 -2.86 31.33 -2.80
C SER A 29 -4.07 32.26 -2.74
N ARG A 30 -5.28 31.75 -2.44
CA ARG A 30 -6.52 32.54 -2.45
C ARG A 30 -7.27 32.42 -1.13
N ALA A 31 -8.03 33.46 -0.82
CA ALA A 31 -9.09 33.46 0.17
C ALA A 31 -10.36 33.94 -0.53
N VAL A 32 -11.49 33.28 -0.26
CA VAL A 32 -12.82 33.64 -0.77
C VAL A 32 -13.72 33.87 0.42
N SER A 33 -14.38 35.02 0.47
CA SER A 33 -15.34 35.34 1.53
C SER A 33 -16.66 34.60 1.34
N TYR A 34 -17.51 34.58 2.36
CA TYR A 34 -18.87 34.06 2.25
C TYR A 34 -19.73 34.88 1.26
N SER A 35 -19.57 36.20 1.22
CA SER A 35 -20.22 37.08 0.24
C SER A 35 -19.82 36.75 -1.20
N GLU A 36 -18.52 36.57 -1.46
CA GLU A 36 -18.01 36.15 -2.78
C GLU A 36 -18.45 34.74 -3.15
N LEU A 37 -18.41 33.80 -2.20
CA LEU A 37 -18.87 32.43 -2.42
C LEU A 37 -20.36 32.41 -2.76
N ALA A 38 -21.18 33.15 -2.01
CA ALA A 38 -22.62 33.26 -2.26
C ALA A 38 -22.92 33.83 -3.65
N GLY A 39 -22.19 34.87 -4.07
CA GLY A 39 -22.32 35.42 -5.43
C GLY A 39 -22.00 34.39 -6.50
N ARG A 40 -20.89 33.65 -6.37
CA ARG A 40 -20.51 32.57 -7.31
C ARG A 40 -21.54 31.44 -7.34
N VAL A 41 -22.08 31.06 -6.18
CA VAL A 41 -23.12 30.04 -6.05
C VAL A 41 -24.40 30.49 -6.74
N GLN A 42 -24.81 31.74 -6.56
CA GLN A 42 -25.97 32.32 -7.23
C GLN A 42 -25.77 32.37 -8.76
N ASP A 43 -24.63 32.85 -9.23
CA ASP A 43 -24.30 32.90 -10.66
C ASP A 43 -24.32 31.50 -11.29
N PHE A 44 -23.78 30.50 -10.60
CA PHE A 44 -23.80 29.12 -11.08
C PHE A 44 -25.20 28.51 -11.00
N ALA A 45 -25.99 28.82 -9.98
CA ALA A 45 -27.39 28.40 -9.87
C ALA A 45 -28.23 28.96 -11.03
N HIS A 46 -28.01 30.22 -11.43
CA HIS A 46 -28.65 30.80 -12.61
C HIS A 46 -28.30 30.03 -13.90
N ARG A 47 -27.06 29.53 -14.04
CA ARG A 47 -26.65 28.67 -15.16
C ARG A 47 -27.30 27.28 -15.11
N LEU A 48 -27.61 26.77 -13.92
CA LEU A 48 -28.38 25.54 -13.72
C LEU A 48 -29.89 25.72 -13.98
N GLY A 49 -30.36 26.95 -14.19
CA GLY A 49 -31.73 27.24 -14.60
C GLY A 49 -32.73 27.20 -13.44
N THR A 50 -33.99 27.53 -13.76
CA THR A 50 -35.06 27.71 -12.76
C THR A 50 -35.95 26.49 -12.58
N PHE A 51 -35.77 25.45 -13.38
CA PHE A 51 -36.51 24.19 -13.26
C PHE A 51 -35.60 23.13 -12.65
N ARG A 52 -36.15 22.25 -11.80
CA ARG A 52 -35.37 21.15 -11.24
C ARG A 52 -34.88 20.23 -12.36
N ARG A 53 -33.61 19.88 -12.28
CA ARG A 53 -32.87 19.08 -13.27
C ARG A 53 -32.04 18.05 -12.53
N LEU A 54 -31.88 16.86 -13.09
CA LEU A 54 -30.97 15.84 -12.59
C LEU A 54 -29.55 16.21 -13.04
N VAL A 55 -28.69 16.54 -12.08
CA VAL A 55 -27.31 16.98 -12.35
C VAL A 55 -26.35 15.88 -11.92
N VAL A 56 -25.35 15.58 -12.74
CA VAL A 56 -24.18 14.79 -12.31
C VAL A 56 -22.93 15.67 -12.29
N LEU A 57 -22.17 15.57 -11.21
CA LEU A 57 -20.95 16.35 -11.00
C LEU A 57 -19.76 15.42 -10.75
N ALA A 58 -18.75 15.52 -11.62
CA ALA A 58 -17.44 14.94 -11.42
C ALA A 58 -16.62 15.84 -10.47
N ALA A 59 -16.58 15.47 -9.20
CA ALA A 59 -16.12 16.29 -8.11
C ALA A 59 -14.68 16.02 -7.66
N ASP A 60 -14.01 17.10 -7.26
CA ASP A 60 -12.71 17.16 -6.58
C ASP A 60 -12.73 18.24 -5.50
N ASN A 61 -11.66 18.40 -4.71
CA ASN A 61 -11.56 19.44 -3.68
C ASN A 61 -11.14 20.80 -4.25
N SER A 62 -11.84 21.28 -5.28
CA SER A 62 -11.63 22.61 -5.89
C SER A 62 -12.76 23.59 -5.56
N ILE A 63 -12.47 24.89 -5.67
CA ILE A 63 -13.44 25.95 -5.41
C ILE A 63 -14.63 25.83 -6.38
N ASP A 64 -14.36 25.60 -7.66
CA ASP A 64 -15.41 25.62 -8.69
C ASP A 64 -16.33 24.40 -8.58
N THR A 65 -15.79 23.21 -8.26
CA THR A 65 -16.61 22.04 -7.93
C THR A 65 -17.49 22.30 -6.70
N LEU A 66 -16.94 22.92 -5.65
CA LEU A 66 -17.71 23.28 -4.45
C LEU A 66 -18.83 24.27 -4.79
N VAL A 67 -18.56 25.26 -5.65
CA VAL A 67 -19.57 26.20 -6.15
C VAL A 67 -20.69 25.46 -6.89
N ALA A 68 -20.36 24.52 -7.78
CA ALA A 68 -21.37 23.74 -8.51
C ALA A 68 -22.23 22.86 -7.57
N TYR A 69 -21.60 22.24 -6.57
CA TYR A 69 -22.30 21.47 -5.54
C TYR A 69 -23.29 22.34 -4.75
N LEU A 70 -22.83 23.48 -4.22
CA LEU A 70 -23.65 24.39 -3.45
C LEU A 70 -24.77 25.02 -4.29
N ALA A 71 -24.48 25.35 -5.55
CA ALA A 71 -25.46 25.87 -6.49
C ALA A 71 -26.61 24.88 -6.69
N ALA A 72 -26.30 23.63 -7.02
CA ALA A 72 -27.31 22.58 -7.21
C ALA A 72 -28.18 22.40 -5.95
N LEU A 73 -27.58 22.38 -4.76
CA LEU A 73 -28.34 22.28 -3.51
C LEU A 73 -29.18 23.52 -3.20
N SER A 74 -28.66 24.71 -3.49
CA SER A 74 -29.35 25.99 -3.22
C SER A 74 -30.56 26.21 -4.13
N SER A 75 -30.49 25.76 -5.39
CA SER A 75 -31.58 25.84 -6.36
C SER A 75 -32.33 24.51 -6.54
N GLY A 76 -32.17 23.57 -5.61
CA GLY A 76 -32.98 22.36 -5.48
C GLY A 76 -32.86 21.32 -6.60
N HIS A 77 -31.76 21.31 -7.36
CA HIS A 77 -31.48 20.26 -8.34
C HIS A 77 -30.94 19.01 -7.64
N PRO A 78 -31.57 17.83 -7.80
CA PRO A 78 -30.99 16.57 -7.37
C PRO A 78 -29.62 16.34 -8.00
N LEU A 79 -28.62 16.09 -7.16
CA LEU A 79 -27.23 15.99 -7.58
C LEU A 79 -26.68 14.57 -7.40
N LEU A 80 -26.05 14.01 -8.42
CA LEU A 80 -25.21 12.81 -8.36
C LEU A 80 -23.74 13.23 -8.27
N LEU A 81 -22.99 12.64 -7.33
CA LEU A 81 -21.55 12.87 -7.21
C LEU A 81 -20.73 11.70 -7.75
N ALA A 82 -19.79 12.01 -8.64
CA ALA A 82 -18.77 11.10 -9.17
C ALA A 82 -17.37 11.67 -8.90
N PRO A 83 -16.30 10.87 -8.84
CA PRO A 83 -14.93 11.38 -8.75
C PRO A 83 -14.46 11.97 -10.08
N ALA A 84 -13.82 13.14 -10.00
CA ALA A 84 -13.20 13.78 -11.16
C ALA A 84 -12.04 12.96 -11.77
N ASP A 85 -11.34 12.15 -10.98
CA ASP A 85 -10.23 11.30 -11.39
C ASP A 85 -10.66 9.92 -11.92
N ASN A 86 -11.97 9.63 -11.95
CA ASN A 86 -12.52 8.38 -12.45
C ASN A 86 -13.59 8.62 -13.55
N PRO A 87 -13.18 8.82 -14.80
CA PRO A 87 -14.11 9.02 -15.92
C PRO A 87 -15.08 7.84 -16.13
N ALA A 88 -14.64 6.60 -15.85
CA ALA A 88 -15.48 5.42 -16.01
C ALA A 88 -16.67 5.41 -15.02
N ALA A 89 -16.43 5.87 -13.79
CA ALA A 89 -17.49 6.05 -12.79
C ALA A 89 -18.52 7.08 -13.24
N LEU A 90 -18.06 8.23 -13.75
CA LEU A 90 -18.94 9.25 -14.32
C LEU A 90 -19.77 8.69 -15.48
N SER A 91 -19.12 8.03 -16.45
CA SER A 91 -19.81 7.42 -17.60
C SER A 91 -20.83 6.37 -17.18
N SER A 92 -20.54 5.56 -16.16
CA SER A 92 -21.47 4.56 -15.63
C SER A 92 -22.72 5.21 -15.03
N LEU A 93 -22.56 6.29 -14.25
CA LEU A 93 -23.70 7.02 -13.69
C LEU A 93 -24.51 7.76 -14.75
N VAL A 94 -23.83 8.36 -15.74
CA VAL A 94 -24.49 9.00 -16.88
C VAL A 94 -25.33 7.97 -17.66
N ALA A 95 -24.77 6.79 -17.93
CA ALA A 95 -25.49 5.74 -18.65
C ALA A 95 -26.66 5.16 -17.83
N ALA A 96 -26.52 5.05 -16.52
CA ALA A 96 -27.55 4.47 -15.66
C ALA A 96 -28.71 5.42 -15.36
N TYR A 97 -28.45 6.71 -15.22
CA TYR A 97 -29.44 7.70 -14.75
C TYR A 97 -29.86 8.73 -15.80
N ASP A 98 -29.19 8.78 -16.96
CA ASP A 98 -29.48 9.71 -18.06
C ASP A 98 -29.72 11.16 -17.58
N PRO A 99 -28.74 11.82 -16.94
CA PRO A 99 -28.91 13.14 -16.31
C PRO A 99 -29.16 14.25 -17.34
N ASP A 100 -29.71 15.37 -16.88
CA ASP A 100 -30.01 16.53 -17.73
C ASP A 100 -28.79 17.42 -17.95
N VAL A 101 -27.89 17.43 -16.96
CA VAL A 101 -26.67 18.24 -16.96
C VAL A 101 -25.50 17.40 -16.46
N VAL A 102 -24.40 17.42 -17.22
CA VAL A 102 -23.13 16.80 -16.84
C VAL A 102 -22.10 17.90 -16.58
N ILE A 103 -21.54 17.91 -15.37
CA ILE A 103 -20.53 18.89 -14.96
C ILE A 103 -19.22 18.16 -14.71
N ARG A 104 -18.15 18.62 -15.36
CA ARG A 104 -16.81 18.05 -15.23
C ARG A 104 -15.72 19.11 -15.34
N PRO A 105 -14.52 18.88 -14.78
CA PRO A 105 -13.38 19.76 -15.00
C PRO A 105 -13.06 19.90 -16.50
N ALA A 106 -12.76 21.11 -16.97
CA ALA A 106 -12.42 21.34 -18.37
C ALA A 106 -11.05 20.73 -18.75
N ALA A 107 -10.97 20.06 -19.90
CA ALA A 107 -9.73 19.51 -20.41
C ALA A 107 -8.71 20.62 -20.73
N GLY A 108 -7.48 20.50 -20.23
CA GLY A 108 -6.39 21.47 -20.51
C GLY A 108 -6.38 22.74 -19.65
N ALA A 109 -7.29 22.87 -18.68
CA ALA A 109 -7.25 23.95 -17.70
C ALA A 109 -6.06 23.74 -16.74
N ASN A 110 -4.95 24.43 -17.01
CA ASN A 110 -3.77 24.49 -16.16
C ASN A 110 -4.07 25.21 -14.83
N GLY A 111 -4.80 24.57 -13.92
CA GLY A 111 -5.08 25.10 -12.58
C GLY A 111 -6.00 26.34 -12.55
N THR A 112 -6.75 26.60 -13.62
CA THR A 112 -7.72 27.71 -13.68
C THR A 112 -9.11 27.35 -13.14
N GLY A 113 -9.37 26.08 -12.80
CA GLY A 113 -10.60 25.66 -12.13
C GLY A 113 -11.88 25.73 -12.99
N ALA A 114 -11.76 26.03 -14.29
CA ALA A 114 -12.95 26.13 -15.14
C ALA A 114 -13.69 24.79 -15.25
N LEU A 115 -14.97 24.77 -14.83
CA LEU A 115 -15.88 23.66 -15.05
C LEU A 115 -16.51 23.75 -16.44
N GLN A 116 -16.53 22.63 -17.14
CA GLN A 116 -17.37 22.45 -18.32
C GLN A 116 -18.75 21.96 -17.87
N LEU A 117 -19.76 22.76 -18.18
CA LEU A 117 -21.17 22.39 -18.02
C LEU A 117 -21.67 21.96 -19.39
N GLU A 118 -22.07 20.70 -19.49
CA GLU A 118 -22.66 20.11 -20.68
C GLU A 118 -24.16 19.92 -20.42
N GLU A 119 -24.97 20.75 -21.07
CA GLU A 119 -26.43 20.63 -21.03
C GLU A 119 -26.85 19.56 -22.04
N ILE A 120 -27.36 18.43 -21.53
CA ILE A 120 -27.91 17.36 -22.36
C ILE A 120 -29.33 17.76 -22.78
N ARG A 121 -30.10 18.38 -21.87
CA ARG A 121 -31.46 18.86 -22.14
C ARG A 121 -31.90 20.04 -21.27
N ALA A 122 -32.80 20.84 -21.83
CA ALA A 122 -33.35 22.03 -21.18
C ALA A 122 -34.40 21.71 -20.11
N ALA A 123 -35.20 20.66 -20.31
CA ALA A 123 -36.23 20.20 -19.37
C ALA A 123 -35.97 18.76 -18.96
N THR A 124 -36.20 18.45 -17.69
CA THR A 124 -36.00 17.09 -17.17
C THR A 124 -37.03 16.13 -17.73
N ILE A 125 -36.59 14.92 -18.10
CA ILE A 125 -37.47 13.80 -18.47
C ILE A 125 -37.87 12.96 -17.26
N HIS A 126 -37.22 13.20 -16.12
CA HIS A 126 -37.39 12.43 -14.90
C HIS A 126 -38.46 13.07 -14.03
N GLU A 127 -39.30 12.25 -13.41
CA GLU A 127 -40.09 12.68 -12.28
C GLU A 127 -39.20 12.69 -11.04
N LEU A 128 -39.00 13.87 -10.44
CA LEU A 128 -38.06 14.07 -9.33
C LEU A 128 -38.85 14.35 -8.06
N HIS A 129 -38.71 13.51 -7.04
CA HIS A 129 -39.38 13.73 -5.75
C HIS A 129 -38.99 15.11 -5.18
N PRO A 130 -39.94 15.92 -4.66
CA PRO A 130 -39.66 17.27 -4.16
C PRO A 130 -38.56 17.32 -3.11
N ASP A 131 -38.51 16.33 -2.21
CA ASP A 131 -37.51 16.30 -1.14
C ASP A 131 -36.11 15.85 -1.60
N LEU A 132 -35.96 15.24 -2.77
CA LEU A 132 -34.69 14.65 -3.22
C LEU A 132 -33.65 15.75 -3.49
N ALA A 133 -32.50 15.68 -2.81
CA ALA A 133 -31.43 16.67 -2.92
C ALA A 133 -30.12 16.08 -3.43
N LEU A 134 -29.73 14.90 -2.93
CA LEU A 134 -28.42 14.32 -3.20
C LEU A 134 -28.50 12.81 -3.38
N LEU A 135 -27.74 12.32 -4.35
CA LEU A 135 -27.59 10.91 -4.69
C LEU A 135 -26.11 10.54 -4.58
N ILE A 136 -25.80 9.53 -3.77
CA ILE A 136 -24.43 9.13 -3.48
C ILE A 136 -24.30 7.60 -3.38
N SER A 137 -23.21 7.05 -3.92
CA SER A 137 -22.94 5.61 -3.84
C SER A 137 -22.57 5.16 -2.42
N THR A 138 -22.95 3.93 -2.05
CA THR A 138 -22.60 3.29 -0.77
C THR A 138 -21.23 2.60 -0.78
N SER A 139 -20.72 2.26 -1.96
CA SER A 139 -19.40 1.68 -2.17
C SER A 139 -18.45 2.79 -2.62
N GLY A 140 -17.21 2.80 -2.11
CA GLY A 140 -16.17 3.65 -2.72
C GLY A 140 -15.75 3.18 -4.12
N SER A 141 -16.45 2.19 -4.71
CA SER A 141 -16.55 2.07 -6.17
C SER A 141 -17.59 3.07 -6.66
N THR A 142 -17.09 4.19 -7.16
CA THR A 142 -17.89 5.35 -7.55
C THR A 142 -18.71 5.19 -8.82
N GLY A 143 -18.80 3.96 -9.37
CA GLY A 143 -19.55 3.64 -10.58
C GLY A 143 -20.77 2.73 -10.34
N SER A 144 -21.10 2.37 -9.09
CA SER A 144 -22.30 1.57 -8.83
C SER A 144 -23.56 2.35 -9.21
N PRO A 145 -24.52 1.74 -9.95
CA PRO A 145 -25.80 2.38 -10.24
C PRO A 145 -26.71 2.44 -9.00
N LYS A 146 -26.40 1.74 -7.89
CA LYS A 146 -27.19 1.81 -6.67
C LYS A 146 -26.78 3.02 -5.82
N LEU A 147 -27.68 3.99 -5.71
CA LEU A 147 -27.45 5.26 -5.01
C LEU A 147 -28.35 5.38 -3.77
N VAL A 148 -27.85 6.07 -2.76
CA VAL A 148 -28.64 6.52 -1.59
C VAL A 148 -29.33 7.82 -1.95
N ARG A 149 -30.66 7.87 -1.79
CA ARG A 149 -31.47 9.07 -1.97
C ARG A 149 -31.51 9.87 -0.67
N LEU A 150 -30.89 11.04 -0.65
CA LEU A 150 -30.85 11.94 0.50
C LEU A 150 -31.70 13.17 0.25
N SER A 151 -32.48 13.55 1.26
CA SER A 151 -33.33 14.73 1.22
C SER A 151 -32.65 16.02 1.69
N HIS A 152 -33.28 17.15 1.43
CA HIS A 152 -32.85 18.46 1.97
C HIS A 152 -32.73 18.44 3.50
N SER A 153 -33.74 17.88 4.19
CA SER A 153 -33.75 17.78 5.66
C SER A 153 -32.72 16.77 6.17
N ASN A 154 -32.41 15.72 5.42
CA ASN A 154 -31.32 14.80 5.78
C ASN A 154 -29.97 15.51 5.85
N LEU A 155 -29.65 16.31 4.82
CA LEU A 155 -28.39 17.06 4.75
C LEU A 155 -28.31 18.14 5.83
N GLN A 156 -29.40 18.88 6.04
CA GLN A 156 -29.49 19.95 7.03
C GLN A 156 -29.33 19.41 8.46
N SER A 157 -30.14 18.43 8.85
CA SER A 157 -30.14 17.87 10.21
C SER A 157 -28.82 17.20 10.56
N ASN A 158 -28.18 16.50 9.63
CA ASN A 158 -26.88 15.90 9.90
C ASN A 158 -25.77 16.96 10.06
N ALA A 159 -25.78 18.01 9.23
CA ALA A 159 -24.82 19.10 9.35
C ALA A 159 -24.98 19.85 10.68
N GLU A 160 -26.21 20.08 11.14
CA GLU A 160 -26.53 20.69 12.43
C GLU A 160 -26.02 19.85 13.60
N SER A 161 -26.35 18.55 13.58
CA SER A 161 -25.95 17.59 14.59
C SER A 161 -24.42 17.49 14.71
N ILE A 162 -23.70 17.39 13.58
CA ILE A 162 -22.24 17.42 13.54
C ILE A 162 -21.68 18.72 14.13
N ALA A 163 -22.22 19.85 13.70
CA ALA A 163 -21.75 21.14 14.15
C ALA A 163 -21.95 21.35 15.66
N GLU A 164 -23.03 20.80 16.21
CA GLU A 164 -23.34 20.84 17.64
C GLU A 164 -22.32 20.04 18.45
N TYR A 165 -22.16 18.73 18.20
CA TYR A 165 -21.30 17.90 19.06
C TYR A 165 -19.80 18.15 18.87
N LEU A 166 -19.37 18.65 17.70
CA LEU A 166 -17.99 19.09 17.48
C LEU A 166 -17.73 20.51 18.03
N GLY A 167 -18.77 21.25 18.41
CA GLY A 167 -18.64 22.64 18.83
C GLY A 167 -18.02 23.52 17.72
N ILE A 168 -18.52 23.36 16.49
CA ILE A 168 -18.04 24.13 15.34
C ILE A 168 -18.51 25.58 15.50
N THR A 169 -17.55 26.48 15.42
CA THR A 169 -17.73 27.93 15.52
C THR A 169 -17.36 28.58 14.19
N PRO A 170 -17.79 29.84 13.95
CA PRO A 170 -17.37 30.58 12.76
C PRO A 170 -15.85 30.73 12.61
N ASP A 171 -15.07 30.60 13.70
CA ASP A 171 -13.61 30.76 13.68
C ASP A 171 -12.86 29.48 13.31
N ASP A 172 -13.57 28.36 13.17
CA ASP A 172 -12.99 27.11 12.72
C ASP A 172 -12.56 27.13 11.26
N ARG A 173 -11.53 26.33 10.97
CA ARG A 173 -10.92 26.20 9.66
C ARG A 173 -10.57 24.75 9.39
N ALA A 174 -11.46 24.01 8.73
CA ALA A 174 -11.23 22.59 8.44
C ALA A 174 -10.36 22.42 7.20
N LEU A 175 -9.20 21.77 7.35
CA LEU A 175 -8.35 21.39 6.22
C LEU A 175 -8.85 20.09 5.60
N THR A 176 -9.12 20.12 4.29
CA THR A 176 -9.64 18.95 3.58
C THR A 176 -8.56 17.89 3.39
N THR A 177 -8.83 16.70 3.89
CA THR A 177 -7.99 15.49 3.74
C THR A 177 -8.72 14.35 3.01
N LEU A 178 -10.04 14.49 2.86
CA LEU A 178 -10.91 13.52 2.20
C LEU A 178 -11.56 14.17 0.98
N PRO A 179 -11.84 13.41 -0.09
CA PRO A 179 -12.54 13.93 -1.25
C PRO A 179 -14.00 14.31 -0.93
N MET A 180 -14.51 15.36 -1.56
CA MET A 180 -15.90 15.79 -1.35
C MET A 180 -16.97 14.83 -1.92
N TYR A 181 -16.63 13.97 -2.89
CA TYR A 181 -17.55 12.92 -3.37
C TYR A 181 -17.71 11.77 -2.38
N TYR A 182 -16.90 11.72 -1.31
CA TYR A 182 -17.05 10.75 -0.23
C TYR A 182 -17.92 11.36 0.88
N CYS A 183 -18.95 10.63 1.32
CA CYS A 183 -19.95 11.15 2.27
C CYS A 183 -19.35 11.72 3.56
N TYR A 184 -18.26 11.16 4.07
CA TYR A 184 -17.52 11.74 5.19
C TYR A 184 -16.90 13.09 4.82
N GLY A 185 -16.11 13.17 3.74
CA GLY A 185 -15.54 14.44 3.28
C GLY A 185 -16.61 15.51 3.08
N LEU A 186 -17.75 15.13 2.50
CA LEU A 186 -18.89 16.02 2.29
C LEU A 186 -19.54 16.49 3.60
N SER A 187 -19.67 15.62 4.59
CA SER A 187 -20.22 15.99 5.90
C SER A 187 -19.40 17.05 6.62
N VAL A 188 -18.07 17.07 6.40
CA VAL A 188 -17.18 18.13 6.91
C VAL A 188 -17.50 19.46 6.22
N ILE A 189 -17.62 19.46 4.90
CA ILE A 189 -17.96 20.65 4.11
C ILE A 189 -19.28 21.26 4.60
N ASN A 190 -20.33 20.45 4.71
CA ASN A 190 -21.67 20.93 5.05
C ASN A 190 -21.75 21.48 6.47
N SER A 191 -21.20 20.77 7.45
CA SER A 191 -21.23 21.18 8.86
C SER A 191 -20.44 22.47 9.14
N HIS A 192 -19.32 22.68 8.45
CA HIS A 192 -18.50 23.89 8.61
C HIS A 192 -19.15 25.10 7.92
N LEU A 193 -19.63 24.93 6.68
CA LEU A 193 -20.30 26.02 5.95
C LEU A 193 -21.59 26.46 6.63
N LEU A 194 -22.33 25.52 7.25
CA LEU A 194 -23.50 25.81 8.06
C LEU A 194 -23.22 26.84 9.17
N ARG A 195 -22.08 26.73 9.84
CA ARG A 195 -21.70 27.57 10.99
C ARG A 195 -20.88 28.81 10.62
N GLY A 196 -20.66 29.09 9.33
CA GLY A 196 -19.83 30.21 8.92
C GLY A 196 -18.33 29.98 9.13
N ALA A 197 -17.90 28.73 9.30
CA ALA A 197 -16.50 28.33 9.44
C ALA A 197 -15.81 28.25 8.06
N ALA A 198 -14.50 28.37 8.01
CA ALA A 198 -13.77 28.27 6.74
C ALA A 198 -13.39 26.82 6.39
N LEU A 199 -13.27 26.56 5.09
CA LEU A 199 -12.65 25.36 4.55
C LEU A 199 -11.26 25.70 4.00
N VAL A 200 -10.23 25.01 4.44
CA VAL A 200 -8.92 25.05 3.79
C VAL A 200 -8.89 23.95 2.73
N LEU A 201 -9.18 24.29 1.47
CA LEU A 201 -9.27 23.32 0.38
C LEU A 201 -7.89 22.96 -0.17
N THR A 202 -7.62 21.66 -0.26
CA THR A 202 -6.37 21.11 -0.79
C THR A 202 -6.53 19.66 -1.27
N GLY A 203 -5.65 19.26 -2.19
CA GLY A 203 -5.44 17.87 -2.59
C GLY A 203 -4.12 17.28 -2.08
N LEU A 204 -3.41 17.99 -1.20
CA LEU A 204 -2.13 17.54 -0.61
C LEU A 204 -2.35 16.39 0.38
N SER A 205 -1.33 15.53 0.52
CA SER A 205 -1.38 14.41 1.45
C SER A 205 -0.82 14.80 2.83
N VAL A 206 -1.34 14.18 3.89
CA VAL A 206 -0.87 14.38 5.28
C VAL A 206 0.60 14.01 5.50
N VAL A 207 1.23 13.30 4.56
CA VAL A 207 2.66 12.97 4.61
C VAL A 207 3.54 14.07 4.03
N ASP A 208 2.96 15.00 3.25
CA ASP A 208 3.70 16.07 2.59
C ASP A 208 3.93 17.23 3.56
N GLU A 209 5.15 17.77 3.62
CA GLU A 209 5.42 18.92 4.51
C GLU A 209 4.61 20.17 4.10
N CYS A 210 4.32 20.33 2.80
CA CYS A 210 3.50 21.43 2.31
C CYS A 210 2.05 21.37 2.81
N PHE A 211 1.52 20.19 3.16
CA PHE A 211 0.21 20.07 3.82
C PHE A 211 0.25 20.74 5.20
N TRP A 212 1.28 20.48 5.99
CA TRP A 212 1.44 21.07 7.33
C TRP A 212 1.82 22.55 7.29
N GLN A 213 2.60 22.98 6.30
CA GLN A 213 2.83 24.40 6.04
C GLN A 213 1.51 25.10 5.71
N LEU A 214 0.65 24.50 4.87
CA LEU A 214 -0.67 25.05 4.58
C LEU A 214 -1.55 25.10 5.83
N PHE A 215 -1.55 24.03 6.64
CA PHE A 215 -2.26 23.96 7.92
C PHE A 215 -1.89 25.16 8.82
N GLN A 216 -0.58 25.41 9.02
CA GLN A 216 -0.10 26.50 9.85
C GLN A 216 -0.36 27.88 9.23
N ASN A 217 -0.03 28.06 7.95
CA ASN A 217 -0.19 29.36 7.26
C ASN A 217 -1.64 29.81 7.18
N ARG A 218 -2.59 28.86 7.13
CA ARG A 218 -4.03 29.16 7.13
C ARG A 218 -4.68 29.05 8.50
N GLY A 219 -3.91 28.73 9.54
CA GLY A 219 -4.41 28.56 10.91
C GLY A 219 -5.54 27.53 10.99
N ALA A 220 -5.39 26.40 10.30
CA ALA A 220 -6.38 25.33 10.31
C ALA A 220 -6.63 24.83 11.74
N THR A 221 -7.88 24.52 12.06
CA THR A 221 -8.31 24.09 13.41
C THR A 221 -8.69 22.63 13.49
N SER A 222 -8.96 21.99 12.34
CA SER A 222 -9.32 20.57 12.31
C SER A 222 -8.98 19.92 10.98
N PHE A 223 -8.93 18.59 11.00
CA PHE A 223 -8.93 17.78 9.78
C PHE A 223 -9.56 16.41 10.06
N ALA A 224 -10.13 15.81 9.02
CA ALA A 224 -10.74 14.49 9.08
C ALA A 224 -9.72 13.39 8.79
N ALA A 225 -9.88 12.22 9.40
CA ALA A 225 -9.01 11.09 9.17
C ALA A 225 -9.81 9.78 9.11
N VAL A 226 -9.34 8.86 8.27
CA VAL A 226 -9.74 7.45 8.26
C VAL A 226 -8.62 6.60 8.86
N PRO A 227 -8.81 5.30 9.22
CA PRO A 227 -7.75 4.51 9.86
C PRO A 227 -6.40 4.55 9.13
N TYR A 228 -6.43 4.50 7.80
CA TYR A 228 -5.23 4.63 6.98
C TYR A 228 -4.53 5.99 7.13
N THR A 229 -5.28 7.09 7.26
CA THR A 229 -4.71 8.43 7.52
C THR A 229 -3.92 8.44 8.83
N PHE A 230 -4.40 7.78 9.89
CA PHE A 230 -3.66 7.68 11.15
C PHE A 230 -2.33 6.91 11.00
N GLU A 231 -2.28 5.87 10.17
CA GLU A 231 -1.01 5.21 9.84
C GLU A 231 -0.04 6.15 9.10
N LEU A 232 -0.56 6.98 8.19
CA LEU A 232 0.24 7.98 7.49
C LEU A 232 0.77 9.07 8.43
N LEU A 233 -0.07 9.55 9.36
CA LEU A 233 0.33 10.51 10.39
C LEU A 233 1.47 9.97 11.27
N ASP A 234 1.38 8.71 11.70
CA ASP A 234 2.44 8.06 12.48
C ASP A 234 3.76 8.01 11.69
N ARG A 235 3.70 7.67 10.40
CA ARG A 235 4.88 7.63 9.51
C ARG A 235 5.48 9.02 9.27
N ALA A 236 4.63 10.04 9.20
CA ALA A 236 5.01 11.44 8.99
C ALA A 236 5.46 12.15 10.27
N GLY A 237 5.54 11.45 11.42
CA GLY A 237 6.00 12.03 12.67
C GLY A 237 5.02 13.04 13.29
N PHE A 238 3.71 12.87 13.09
CA PHE A 238 2.68 13.78 13.57
C PHE A 238 2.78 14.09 15.07
N ALA A 239 3.11 13.09 15.91
CA ALA A 239 3.23 13.27 17.37
C ALA A 239 4.28 14.32 17.79
N SER A 240 5.31 14.53 16.97
CA SER A 240 6.35 15.54 17.24
C SER A 240 6.00 16.94 16.73
N ARG A 241 4.90 17.11 15.99
CA ARG A 241 4.52 18.41 15.44
C ARG A 241 3.96 19.32 16.54
N ASP A 242 4.16 20.61 16.31
CA ASP A 242 3.56 21.68 17.09
C ASP A 242 2.52 22.38 16.21
N LEU A 243 1.25 22.29 16.62
CA LEU A 243 0.09 22.75 15.86
C LEU A 243 -0.85 23.49 16.83
N PRO A 244 -0.50 24.69 17.28
CA PRO A 244 -1.22 25.39 18.35
C PRO A 244 -2.66 25.78 17.98
N THR A 245 -2.98 25.82 16.68
CA THR A 245 -4.34 26.12 16.19
C THR A 245 -5.24 24.90 16.11
N LEU A 246 -4.68 23.67 16.18
CA LEU A 246 -5.45 22.44 16.10
C LEU A 246 -6.35 22.32 17.34
N ARG A 247 -7.66 22.24 17.12
CA ARG A 247 -8.68 22.02 18.15
C ARG A 247 -9.10 20.57 18.23
N TYR A 248 -9.32 19.91 17.10
CA TYR A 248 -9.74 18.51 17.09
C TYR A 248 -9.37 17.76 15.81
N ILE A 249 -9.26 16.44 15.94
CA ILE A 249 -9.13 15.47 14.85
C ILE A 249 -10.32 14.55 14.91
N THR A 250 -10.92 14.27 13.76
CA THR A 250 -12.03 13.33 13.70
C THR A 250 -11.65 12.03 13.00
N GLN A 251 -12.10 10.89 13.53
CA GLN A 251 -11.90 9.56 12.94
C GLN A 251 -13.23 8.95 12.52
N ALA A 252 -13.29 8.42 11.29
CA ALA A 252 -14.37 7.55 10.87
C ALA A 252 -14.03 6.70 9.65
N GLY A 253 -15.05 6.15 8.98
CA GLY A 253 -14.89 5.40 7.73
C GLY A 253 -14.30 4.01 7.95
N GLY A 254 -14.18 3.54 9.18
CA GLY A 254 -13.65 2.21 9.53
C GLY A 254 -13.33 2.14 11.01
N ARG A 255 -13.10 0.94 11.53
CA ARG A 255 -12.70 0.76 12.93
C ARG A 255 -11.24 1.17 13.09
N LEU A 256 -10.95 2.09 14.00
CA LEU A 256 -9.59 2.33 14.48
C LEU A 256 -9.30 1.33 15.62
N ALA A 257 -8.08 0.79 15.66
CA ALA A 257 -7.69 -0.13 16.73
C ALA A 257 -7.77 0.57 18.10
N PRO A 258 -8.31 -0.07 19.16
CA PRO A 258 -8.45 0.56 20.47
C PRO A 258 -7.13 1.16 21.00
N GLU A 259 -6.01 0.49 20.78
CA GLU A 259 -4.69 0.97 21.20
C GLU A 259 -4.30 2.28 20.48
N ALA A 260 -4.71 2.44 19.23
CA ALA A 260 -4.48 3.67 18.47
C ALA A 260 -5.42 4.80 18.95
N VAL A 261 -6.68 4.49 19.28
CA VAL A 261 -7.62 5.45 19.89
C VAL A 261 -7.05 5.98 21.21
N THR A 262 -6.68 5.10 22.14
CA THR A 262 -6.06 5.48 23.42
C THR A 262 -4.81 6.33 23.22
N ARG A 263 -3.93 5.93 22.29
CA ARG A 263 -2.68 6.66 22.00
C ARG A 263 -2.94 8.08 21.48
N TYR A 264 -3.85 8.23 20.51
CA TYR A 264 -4.16 9.54 19.95
C TYR A 264 -4.97 10.41 20.90
N ALA A 265 -5.87 9.84 21.71
CA ALA A 265 -6.57 10.58 22.76
C ALA A 265 -5.61 11.15 23.82
N ARG A 266 -4.63 10.33 24.28
CA ARG A 266 -3.56 10.80 25.17
C ARG A 266 -2.70 11.88 24.55
N LEU A 267 -2.30 11.69 23.30
CA LEU A 267 -1.50 12.66 22.56
C LEU A 267 -2.27 13.99 22.45
N GLY A 268 -3.55 13.94 22.10
CA GLY A 268 -4.43 15.10 22.02
C GLY A 268 -4.53 15.85 23.33
N ARG A 269 -4.83 15.15 24.42
CA ARG A 269 -4.86 15.74 25.77
C ARG A 269 -3.54 16.43 26.12
N SER A 270 -2.40 15.81 25.81
CA SER A 270 -1.08 16.39 26.08
C SER A 270 -0.74 17.61 25.22
N LYS A 271 -1.38 17.73 24.05
CA LYS A 271 -1.12 18.77 23.04
C LYS A 271 -2.23 19.82 22.95
N GLY A 272 -3.31 19.67 23.72
CA GLY A 272 -4.43 20.62 23.76
C GLY A 272 -5.46 20.48 22.64
N TRP A 273 -5.64 19.28 22.08
CA TRP A 273 -6.67 19.02 21.06
C TRP A 273 -7.44 17.72 21.31
N ASP A 274 -8.65 17.64 20.78
CA ASP A 274 -9.58 16.53 21.00
C ASP A 274 -9.59 15.48 19.88
N LEU A 275 -9.78 14.21 20.24
CA LEU A 275 -10.01 13.13 19.29
C LEU A 275 -11.47 12.68 19.33
N PHE A 276 -12.19 12.84 18.23
CA PHE A 276 -13.55 12.31 18.08
C PHE A 276 -13.54 11.02 17.27
N ILE A 277 -13.95 9.91 17.89
CA ILE A 277 -14.24 8.66 17.17
C ILE A 277 -15.69 8.70 16.73
N MET A 278 -15.97 8.46 15.46
CA MET A 278 -17.30 8.65 14.88
C MET A 278 -17.73 7.47 14.03
N TYR A 279 -19.00 7.10 14.14
CA TYR A 279 -19.61 6.00 13.41
C TYR A 279 -20.79 6.50 12.57
N GLY A 280 -20.98 5.89 11.41
CA GLY A 280 -22.06 6.23 10.51
C GLY A 280 -21.96 5.48 9.18
N GLN A 281 -22.97 5.71 8.35
CA GLN A 281 -23.16 5.09 7.04
C GLN A 281 -23.71 6.15 6.08
N THR A 282 -23.54 5.94 4.78
CA THR A 282 -24.06 6.85 3.74
C THR A 282 -25.58 7.00 3.85
N GLU A 283 -26.26 5.91 4.21
CA GLU A 283 -27.71 5.79 4.42
C GLU A 283 -28.26 6.64 5.56
N ALA A 284 -27.40 7.12 6.46
CA ALA A 284 -27.75 8.07 7.52
C ALA A 284 -26.99 9.38 7.36
N THR A 285 -26.73 9.78 6.10
CA THR A 285 -26.06 11.04 5.77
C THR A 285 -24.71 11.17 6.50
N ALA A 286 -23.91 10.10 6.50
CA ALA A 286 -22.56 9.99 7.06
C ALA A 286 -22.40 9.80 8.58
N ARG A 287 -23.22 10.40 9.46
CA ARG A 287 -23.00 10.35 10.94
C ARG A 287 -24.21 9.84 11.72
N MET A 288 -23.98 8.87 12.60
CA MET A 288 -25.00 8.31 13.50
C MET A 288 -24.56 8.30 14.96
N ALA A 289 -23.25 8.20 15.23
CA ALA A 289 -22.72 8.25 16.58
C ALA A 289 -21.33 8.86 16.67
N TYR A 290 -20.98 9.30 17.87
CA TYR A 290 -19.66 9.78 18.23
C TYR A 290 -19.31 9.38 19.66
N LEU A 291 -18.02 9.12 19.90
CA LEU A 291 -17.44 8.98 21.22
C LEU A 291 -16.95 10.35 21.68
N PRO A 292 -17.52 10.92 22.77
CA PRO A 292 -17.01 12.16 23.35
C PRO A 292 -15.50 12.06 23.64
N PRO A 293 -14.72 13.11 23.34
CA PRO A 293 -13.26 13.03 23.34
C PRO A 293 -12.68 12.72 24.73
N HIS A 294 -13.34 13.19 25.80
CA HIS A 294 -12.94 12.88 27.17
C HIS A 294 -13.08 11.38 27.53
N LEU A 295 -13.97 10.65 26.84
CA LEU A 295 -14.18 9.20 27.02
C LEU A 295 -13.32 8.34 26.09
N ALA A 296 -12.69 8.93 25.08
CA ALA A 296 -11.98 8.19 24.02
C ALA A 296 -10.82 7.35 24.56
N GLU A 297 -10.12 7.82 25.59
CA GLU A 297 -9.02 7.07 26.18
C GLU A 297 -9.50 5.83 26.95
N GLU A 298 -10.59 5.98 27.70
CA GLU A 298 -11.13 4.97 28.62
C GLU A 298 -12.03 3.94 27.92
N ASN A 299 -12.69 4.35 26.83
CA ASN A 299 -13.65 3.53 26.09
C ASN A 299 -13.27 3.34 24.61
N PRO A 300 -12.01 2.97 24.28
CA PRO A 300 -11.45 3.04 22.94
C PRO A 300 -12.04 2.02 21.94
N GLY A 301 -12.80 1.04 22.43
CA GLY A 301 -13.50 0.06 21.60
C GLY A 301 -14.90 0.46 21.15
N THR A 302 -15.44 1.56 21.70
CA THR A 302 -16.84 1.94 21.50
C THR A 302 -17.03 2.90 20.33
N ILE A 303 -18.23 2.91 19.75
CA ILE A 303 -18.67 3.95 18.80
C ILE A 303 -19.31 5.15 19.49
N GLY A 304 -19.41 5.10 20.83
CA GLY A 304 -19.90 6.17 21.68
C GLY A 304 -21.43 6.19 21.80
N ILE A 305 -22.00 7.38 21.67
CA ILE A 305 -23.43 7.66 21.82
C ILE A 305 -24.03 8.12 20.49
N PRO A 306 -25.36 8.00 20.29
CA PRO A 306 -26.04 8.59 19.13
C PRO A 306 -25.73 10.09 18.99
N VAL A 307 -25.70 10.57 17.75
CA VAL A 307 -25.60 12.02 17.48
C VAL A 307 -26.87 12.74 17.95
N PRO A 308 -26.81 14.06 18.26
CA PRO A 308 -28.00 14.84 18.60
C PRO A 308 -29.14 14.65 17.57
N GLY A 309 -30.35 14.35 18.07
CA GLY A 309 -31.52 14.05 17.26
C GLY A 309 -31.59 12.62 16.69
N GLY A 310 -30.58 11.78 16.95
CA GLY A 310 -30.55 10.37 16.58
C GLY A 310 -30.75 9.44 17.77
N GLU A 311 -31.23 8.23 17.51
CA GLU A 311 -31.48 7.19 18.51
C GLU A 311 -30.95 5.84 18.04
N PHE A 312 -30.42 5.06 18.99
CA PHE A 312 -30.06 3.66 18.76
C PHE A 312 -30.98 2.73 19.53
N ARG A 313 -31.38 1.66 18.85
CA ARG A 313 -32.04 0.50 19.44
C ARG A 313 -31.26 -0.76 19.07
N ILE A 314 -31.19 -1.72 19.99
CA ILE A 314 -30.63 -3.05 19.72
C ILE A 314 -31.80 -4.03 19.59
N ASP A 315 -32.05 -4.49 18.37
CA ASP A 315 -33.04 -5.54 18.12
C ASP A 315 -32.40 -6.90 18.33
N PRO A 316 -33.03 -7.85 19.05
CA PRO A 316 -32.52 -9.21 19.17
C PRO A 316 -32.28 -9.83 17.79
N ALA A 317 -31.06 -10.32 17.55
CA ALA A 317 -30.74 -11.10 16.37
C ALA A 317 -30.89 -12.60 16.72
N PRO A 318 -31.46 -13.45 15.85
CA PRO A 318 -31.46 -14.90 16.07
C PRO A 318 -30.02 -15.42 16.00
N GLY A 319 -29.35 -15.52 17.16
CA GLY A 319 -28.10 -16.25 17.35
C GLY A 319 -28.36 -17.72 17.69
N PRO A 320 -27.35 -18.60 17.61
CA PRO A 320 -27.48 -19.98 18.07
C PRO A 320 -27.84 -19.97 19.56
N ASP A 321 -28.80 -20.80 19.96
CA ASP A 321 -29.10 -21.07 21.36
C ASP A 321 -27.79 -21.35 22.11
N ASP A 322 -27.48 -20.55 23.12
CA ASP A 322 -26.46 -20.86 24.12
C ASP A 322 -27.19 -21.45 25.34
N PRO A 323 -27.24 -22.78 25.49
CA PRO A 323 -27.85 -23.40 26.64
C PRO A 323 -26.84 -23.37 27.79
N GLY A 324 -26.91 -22.34 28.64
CA GLY A 324 -26.43 -22.47 30.03
C GLY A 324 -25.35 -21.51 30.54
N GLY A 325 -25.19 -20.31 29.98
CA GLY A 325 -24.42 -19.23 30.63
C GLY A 325 -25.28 -18.42 31.61
N PRO A 326 -24.77 -17.98 32.78
CA PRO A 326 -25.51 -17.10 33.68
C PRO A 326 -25.93 -15.80 32.99
N ILE A 327 -27.19 -15.41 33.20
CA ILE A 327 -27.85 -14.26 32.57
C ILE A 327 -27.16 -12.96 33.04
N ASP A 328 -26.41 -12.32 32.15
CA ASP A 328 -25.95 -10.94 32.32
C ASP A 328 -27.18 -10.00 32.21
N PRO A 329 -27.36 -8.96 33.06
CA PRO A 329 -28.58 -8.13 33.06
C PRO A 329 -28.77 -7.27 31.80
N LEU A 330 -27.78 -7.20 30.91
CA LEU A 330 -27.84 -6.49 29.64
C LEU A 330 -28.20 -7.47 28.51
N PRO A 331 -29.11 -7.11 27.58
CA PRO A 331 -29.40 -7.97 26.44
C PRO A 331 -28.12 -8.24 25.66
N GLY A 332 -27.90 -9.51 25.30
CA GLY A 332 -26.78 -9.93 24.47
C GLY A 332 -26.70 -9.19 23.13
N PRO A 333 -25.62 -9.38 22.35
CA PRO A 333 -25.42 -8.65 21.10
C PRO A 333 -26.59 -8.84 20.12
N GLY A 334 -27.12 -7.74 19.59
CA GLY A 334 -28.24 -7.70 18.65
C GLY A 334 -27.98 -6.76 17.48
N GLU A 335 -28.92 -6.65 16.54
CA GLU A 335 -28.81 -5.68 15.44
C GLU A 335 -28.91 -4.25 15.94
N LEU A 336 -27.95 -3.43 15.55
CA LEU A 336 -28.06 -1.99 15.73
C LEU A 336 -29.03 -1.40 14.71
N VAL A 337 -30.10 -0.80 15.20
CA VAL A 337 -31.07 -0.03 14.42
C VAL A 337 -30.93 1.44 14.79
N TYR A 338 -30.91 2.29 13.78
CA TYR A 338 -30.75 3.74 13.94
C TYR A 338 -31.98 4.48 13.43
N SER A 339 -32.47 5.42 14.22
CA SER A 339 -33.55 6.33 13.84
C SER A 339 -33.07 7.77 13.99
N GLY A 340 -33.47 8.65 13.07
CA GLY A 340 -33.10 10.05 13.12
C GLY A 340 -33.48 10.80 11.83
N PRO A 341 -33.54 12.14 11.87
CA PRO A 341 -33.92 12.97 10.73
C PRO A 341 -32.95 12.89 9.55
N ASN A 342 -31.75 12.37 9.77
CA ASN A 342 -30.69 12.17 8.77
C ASN A 342 -30.76 10.80 8.06
N VAL A 343 -31.73 9.93 8.38
CA VAL A 343 -31.95 8.67 7.66
C VAL A 343 -32.48 8.94 6.25
N MET A 344 -31.85 8.33 5.24
CA MET A 344 -32.15 8.46 3.82
C MET A 344 -33.64 8.30 3.48
N LEU A 345 -34.05 8.82 2.33
CA LEU A 345 -35.37 8.51 1.76
C LEU A 345 -35.46 7.03 1.39
N GLY A 346 -34.41 6.48 0.79
CA GLY A 346 -34.34 5.10 0.33
C GLY A 346 -33.19 4.93 -0.67
N TYR A 347 -33.16 3.79 -1.36
CA TYR A 347 -32.22 3.58 -2.46
C TYR A 347 -32.86 3.99 -3.80
N ALA A 348 -31.99 4.34 -4.77
CA ALA A 348 -32.27 4.33 -6.20
C ALA A 348 -31.40 3.26 -6.85
N GLN A 349 -31.96 2.46 -7.74
CA GLN A 349 -31.28 1.49 -8.57
C GLN A 349 -31.48 1.80 -10.07
N GLU A 350 -32.54 2.53 -10.39
CA GLU A 350 -32.91 2.97 -11.73
C GLU A 350 -33.55 4.38 -11.71
N PRO A 351 -33.70 5.06 -12.87
CA PRO A 351 -34.24 6.42 -12.92
C PRO A 351 -35.66 6.58 -12.34
N ALA A 352 -36.49 5.54 -12.44
CA ALA A 352 -37.85 5.58 -11.88
C ALA A 352 -37.87 5.76 -10.35
N ASP A 353 -36.83 5.34 -9.65
CA ASP A 353 -36.73 5.49 -8.20
C ASP A 353 -36.54 6.94 -7.73
N LEU A 354 -36.20 7.86 -8.65
CA LEU A 354 -36.01 9.28 -8.36
C LEU A 354 -37.31 9.98 -7.95
N ALA A 355 -38.46 9.45 -8.37
CA ALA A 355 -39.79 9.95 -8.05
C ALA A 355 -40.29 9.50 -6.67
N LEU A 356 -39.69 8.45 -6.11
CA LEU A 356 -40.17 7.85 -4.87
C LEU A 356 -40.01 8.78 -3.68
N GLY A 357 -40.97 8.76 -2.76
CA GLY A 357 -40.82 9.39 -1.45
C GLY A 357 -39.93 8.58 -0.50
N ARG A 358 -40.13 8.80 0.80
CA ARG A 358 -39.46 8.03 1.86
C ARG A 358 -39.97 6.59 1.87
N THR A 359 -39.07 5.65 1.58
CA THR A 359 -39.27 4.20 1.68
C THR A 359 -38.56 3.60 2.90
N VAL A 360 -37.66 4.34 3.56
CA VAL A 360 -36.94 3.92 4.77
C VAL A 360 -37.24 4.88 5.93
N GLN A 361 -37.77 4.33 7.02
CA GLN A 361 -38.12 5.07 8.24
C GLN A 361 -37.00 4.98 9.29
N GLU A 362 -36.58 3.76 9.62
CA GLU A 362 -35.43 3.46 10.46
C GLU A 362 -34.36 2.72 9.65
N LEU A 363 -33.10 3.00 9.93
CA LEU A 363 -31.98 2.32 9.31
C LEU A 363 -31.60 1.10 10.14
N ARG A 364 -31.98 -0.08 9.65
CA ARG A 364 -31.36 -1.33 10.08
C ARG A 364 -29.93 -1.36 9.55
N THR A 365 -28.95 -1.10 10.41
CA THR A 365 -27.55 -0.85 9.99
C THR A 365 -26.88 -2.10 9.41
N GLY A 366 -27.40 -3.29 9.76
CA GLY A 366 -26.77 -4.57 9.54
C GLY A 366 -25.54 -4.82 10.41
N ASP A 367 -25.17 -3.91 11.32
CA ASP A 367 -24.13 -4.10 12.33
C ASP A 367 -24.72 -4.77 13.58
N LEU A 368 -23.99 -5.71 14.18
CA LEU A 368 -24.29 -6.27 15.51
C LEU A 368 -23.60 -5.40 16.56
N ALA A 369 -24.36 -4.97 17.56
CA ALA A 369 -23.86 -4.13 18.63
C ALA A 369 -24.33 -4.63 20.00
N ARG A 370 -23.64 -4.16 21.03
CA ARG A 370 -24.07 -4.23 22.42
C ARG A 370 -23.98 -2.85 23.06
N GLN A 371 -24.81 -2.61 24.06
CA GLN A 371 -24.75 -1.41 24.88
C GLN A 371 -24.05 -1.77 26.20
N HIS A 372 -23.05 -0.97 26.58
CA HIS A 372 -22.35 -1.09 27.85
C HIS A 372 -23.17 -0.47 28.97
N SER A 373 -22.88 -0.83 30.23
CA SER A 373 -23.57 -0.29 31.41
C SER A 373 -23.41 1.23 31.58
N ASN A 374 -22.38 1.82 30.98
CA ASN A 374 -22.16 3.27 30.92
C ASN A 374 -22.94 3.96 29.78
N GLY A 375 -23.81 3.24 29.09
CA GLY A 375 -24.65 3.76 28.01
C GLY A 375 -23.96 3.84 26.64
N LEU A 376 -22.67 3.52 26.53
CA LEU A 376 -21.92 3.56 25.27
C LEU A 376 -22.19 2.31 24.42
N PHE A 377 -22.25 2.50 23.10
CA PHE A 377 -22.47 1.43 22.14
C PHE A 377 -21.14 0.91 21.58
N GLU A 378 -21.03 -0.40 21.42
CA GLU A 378 -19.90 -1.05 20.76
C GLU A 378 -20.42 -1.91 19.60
N VAL A 379 -19.83 -1.73 18.42
CA VAL A 379 -20.07 -2.64 17.28
C VAL A 379 -19.18 -3.86 17.43
N VAL A 380 -19.80 -5.02 17.60
CA VAL A 380 -19.15 -6.31 17.86
C VAL A 380 -19.19 -7.26 16.66
N GLY A 381 -20.00 -6.97 15.64
CA GLY A 381 -20.11 -7.81 14.44
C GLY A 381 -21.08 -7.24 13.41
N ARG A 382 -21.61 -8.10 12.51
CA ARG A 382 -22.60 -7.75 11.47
C ARG A 382 -23.60 -8.89 11.21
N ARG A 383 -24.85 -8.56 10.89
CA ARG A 383 -25.95 -9.47 10.52
C ARG A 383 -25.93 -9.85 9.05
N SER A 384 -25.97 -8.84 8.17
CA SER A 384 -25.77 -9.04 6.75
C SER A 384 -24.28 -9.21 6.52
N ARG A 385 -23.92 -10.19 5.70
CA ARG A 385 -22.53 -10.52 5.42
C ARG A 385 -21.95 -9.39 4.57
N PHE A 386 -21.45 -8.33 5.19
CA PHE A 386 -20.68 -7.29 4.52
C PHE A 386 -19.45 -6.93 5.35
N VAL A 387 -18.33 -6.59 4.71
CA VAL A 387 -17.05 -6.27 5.37
C VAL A 387 -16.63 -4.84 5.05
N LYS A 388 -15.97 -4.14 5.99
CA LYS A 388 -15.51 -2.75 5.76
C LYS A 388 -14.00 -2.77 5.57
N ILE A 389 -13.55 -3.02 4.35
CA ILE A 389 -12.12 -3.16 4.05
C ILE A 389 -11.60 -1.87 3.46
N VAL A 390 -10.59 -1.27 4.09
CA VAL A 390 -10.02 0.04 3.69
C VAL A 390 -11.09 1.16 3.66
N GLY A 391 -12.11 1.00 4.50
CA GLY A 391 -13.27 1.90 4.57
C GLY A 391 -14.29 1.77 3.45
N LEU A 392 -14.12 0.78 2.56
CA LEU A 392 -15.10 0.41 1.55
C LEU A 392 -16.09 -0.60 2.13
N ARG A 393 -17.40 -0.33 2.01
CA ARG A 393 -18.48 -1.26 2.38
C ARG A 393 -18.63 -2.30 1.27
N ILE A 394 -18.32 -3.55 1.56
CA ILE A 394 -18.35 -4.66 0.61
C ILE A 394 -19.43 -5.65 1.02
N ASP A 395 -20.53 -5.68 0.27
CA ASP A 395 -21.61 -6.66 0.47
C ASP A 395 -21.17 -8.03 -0.03
N LEU A 396 -20.97 -8.98 0.87
CA LEU A 396 -20.50 -10.32 0.54
C LEU A 396 -21.54 -11.13 -0.23
N GLY A 397 -22.83 -10.84 -0.05
CA GLY A 397 -23.90 -11.42 -0.88
C GLY A 397 -23.88 -10.87 -2.30
N GLN A 398 -23.51 -9.60 -2.50
CA GLN A 398 -23.26 -9.06 -3.83
C GLN A 398 -22.03 -9.71 -4.48
N VAL A 399 -20.96 -9.96 -3.71
CA VAL A 399 -19.79 -10.72 -4.21
C VAL A 399 -20.21 -12.12 -4.66
N GLU A 400 -21.08 -12.80 -3.91
CA GLU A 400 -21.63 -14.10 -4.29
C GLU A 400 -22.48 -14.01 -5.56
N LYS A 401 -23.31 -12.98 -5.72
CA LYS A 401 -24.10 -12.76 -6.95
C LYS A 401 -23.23 -12.47 -8.17
N VAL A 402 -22.14 -11.70 -8.00
CA VAL A 402 -21.15 -11.46 -9.06
C VAL A 402 -20.52 -12.78 -9.50
N LEU A 403 -20.13 -13.64 -8.54
CA LEU A 403 -19.59 -14.96 -8.84
C LEU A 403 -20.66 -15.88 -9.48
N ALA A 404 -21.89 -15.86 -9.00
CA ALA A 404 -23.00 -16.63 -9.56
C ALA A 404 -23.32 -16.22 -11.00
N GLY A 405 -23.24 -14.93 -11.33
CA GLY A 405 -23.38 -14.42 -12.70
C GLY A 405 -22.28 -14.91 -13.66
N GLN A 406 -21.17 -15.41 -13.13
CA GLN A 406 -20.10 -16.09 -13.88
C GLN A 406 -20.27 -17.61 -13.89
N GLY A 407 -21.41 -18.13 -13.42
CA GLY A 407 -21.68 -19.57 -13.29
C GLY A 407 -21.03 -20.24 -12.08
N ILE A 408 -20.58 -19.46 -11.09
CA ILE A 408 -19.76 -19.95 -9.97
C ILE A 408 -20.59 -19.94 -8.68
N SER A 409 -20.88 -21.11 -8.14
CA SER A 409 -21.44 -21.26 -6.79
C SER A 409 -20.39 -20.88 -5.74
N ALA A 410 -20.70 -19.91 -4.89
CA ALA A 410 -19.72 -19.33 -3.98
C ALA A 410 -20.32 -18.93 -2.61
N ALA A 411 -19.46 -18.93 -1.60
CA ALA A 411 -19.72 -18.45 -0.26
C ALA A 411 -18.63 -17.44 0.17
N CYS A 412 -18.97 -16.16 0.36
CA CYS A 412 -18.02 -15.06 0.66
C CYS A 412 -18.10 -14.54 2.11
N THR A 413 -17.10 -14.72 2.94
CA THR A 413 -17.01 -14.15 4.29
C THR A 413 -15.84 -13.16 4.40
N GLY A 414 -15.53 -12.62 5.57
CA GLY A 414 -14.33 -11.82 5.76
C GLY A 414 -14.26 -11.05 7.08
N THR A 415 -13.21 -10.26 7.21
CA THR A 415 -12.97 -9.31 8.30
C THR A 415 -12.90 -7.89 7.76
N ASP A 416 -12.79 -6.87 8.62
CA ASP A 416 -12.55 -5.48 8.20
C ASP A 416 -11.17 -5.28 7.51
N SER A 417 -10.36 -6.33 7.36
CA SER A 417 -9.07 -6.31 6.67
C SER A 417 -9.02 -7.18 5.41
N GLN A 418 -9.96 -8.12 5.24
CA GLN A 418 -9.86 -9.15 4.20
C GLN A 418 -11.21 -9.78 3.84
N LEU A 419 -11.48 -9.90 2.55
CA LEU A 419 -12.55 -10.67 1.91
C LEU A 419 -12.04 -12.10 1.64
N VAL A 420 -12.83 -13.10 2.01
CA VAL A 420 -12.53 -14.53 1.83
C VAL A 420 -13.70 -15.19 1.10
N ALA A 421 -13.50 -15.72 -0.10
CA ALA A 421 -14.54 -16.45 -0.83
C ALA A 421 -14.18 -17.93 -0.97
N ALA A 422 -15.07 -18.84 -0.56
CA ALA A 422 -15.06 -20.23 -1.00
C ALA A 422 -15.84 -20.32 -2.32
N VAL A 423 -15.26 -20.97 -3.33
CA VAL A 423 -15.90 -21.20 -4.62
C VAL A 423 -15.96 -22.71 -4.86
N GLU A 424 -17.13 -23.20 -5.18
CA GLU A 424 -17.39 -24.62 -5.40
C GLU A 424 -16.79 -25.07 -6.73
N GLY A 425 -16.14 -26.23 -6.77
CA GLY A 425 -15.47 -26.75 -7.97
C GLY A 425 -14.07 -26.16 -8.23
N THR A 426 -13.49 -26.51 -9.37
CA THR A 426 -12.08 -26.19 -9.69
C THR A 426 -11.93 -24.85 -10.41
N HIS A 427 -12.09 -23.76 -9.67
CA HIS A 427 -11.92 -22.40 -10.21
C HIS A 427 -10.53 -21.82 -9.88
N ASP A 428 -9.98 -20.95 -10.76
CA ASP A 428 -8.74 -20.24 -10.45
C ASP A 428 -8.99 -19.07 -9.49
N GLY A 429 -8.86 -19.34 -8.19
CA GLY A 429 -9.02 -18.34 -7.14
C GLY A 429 -8.11 -17.10 -7.30
N ARG A 430 -6.98 -17.18 -8.02
CA ARG A 430 -6.17 -15.96 -8.26
C ARG A 430 -6.83 -15.03 -9.25
N MET A 431 -7.38 -15.59 -10.33
CA MET A 431 -8.09 -14.86 -11.37
C MET A 431 -9.40 -14.28 -10.82
N LEU A 432 -10.17 -15.08 -10.08
CA LEU A 432 -11.40 -14.61 -9.44
C LEU A 432 -11.14 -13.49 -8.44
N ALA A 433 -10.11 -13.61 -7.61
CA ALA A 433 -9.80 -12.53 -6.67
C ALA A 433 -9.17 -11.30 -7.36
N LYS A 434 -8.61 -11.41 -8.57
CA LYS A 434 -8.23 -10.25 -9.39
C LYS A 434 -9.46 -9.57 -9.98
N MET A 435 -10.40 -10.35 -10.52
CA MET A 435 -11.69 -9.85 -11.02
C MET A 435 -12.47 -9.15 -9.90
N LEU A 436 -12.61 -9.79 -8.74
CA LEU A 436 -13.24 -9.19 -7.57
C LEU A 436 -12.49 -7.95 -7.07
N ALA A 437 -11.16 -7.90 -7.13
CA ALA A 437 -10.39 -6.71 -6.75
C ALA A 437 -10.72 -5.52 -7.65
N GLN A 438 -10.84 -5.77 -8.96
CA GLN A 438 -11.19 -4.77 -9.95
C GLN A 438 -12.65 -4.32 -9.83
N GLU A 439 -13.60 -5.24 -9.66
CA GLU A 439 -15.02 -4.90 -9.52
C GLU A 439 -15.34 -4.19 -8.20
N LEU A 440 -14.70 -4.61 -7.11
CA LEU A 440 -15.01 -4.10 -5.77
C LEU A 440 -14.15 -2.89 -5.36
N GLY A 441 -13.15 -2.52 -6.17
CA GLY A 441 -12.21 -1.43 -5.86
C GLY A 441 -11.33 -1.72 -4.63
N LEU A 442 -11.11 -2.99 -4.32
CA LEU A 442 -10.31 -3.43 -3.18
C LEU A 442 -8.87 -3.73 -3.58
N PRO A 443 -7.87 -3.45 -2.72
CA PRO A 443 -6.51 -3.87 -2.98
C PRO A 443 -6.45 -5.40 -3.01
N ARG A 444 -5.76 -5.97 -4.00
CA ARG A 444 -5.68 -7.42 -4.23
C ARG A 444 -5.32 -8.26 -2.98
N PRO A 445 -4.43 -7.83 -2.07
CA PRO A 445 -4.12 -8.55 -0.83
C PRO A 445 -5.30 -8.69 0.13
N ALA A 446 -6.30 -7.80 0.03
CA ALA A 446 -7.50 -7.86 0.83
C ALA A 446 -8.53 -8.86 0.30
N ILE A 447 -8.23 -9.66 -0.74
CA ILE A 447 -9.15 -10.68 -1.28
C ILE A 447 -8.46 -12.03 -1.39
N THR A 448 -9.08 -13.05 -0.81
CA THR A 448 -8.63 -14.45 -0.90
C THR A 448 -9.77 -15.30 -1.40
N VAL A 449 -9.51 -16.15 -2.40
CA VAL A 449 -10.51 -17.06 -2.95
C VAL A 449 -9.95 -18.48 -2.85
N HIS A 450 -10.73 -19.37 -2.26
CA HIS A 450 -10.41 -20.78 -2.03
C HIS A 450 -11.36 -21.65 -2.84
N ALA A 451 -10.83 -22.50 -3.71
CA ALA A 451 -11.61 -23.53 -4.37
C ALA A 451 -11.89 -24.67 -3.38
N VAL A 452 -13.16 -25.07 -3.25
CA VAL A 452 -13.62 -26.17 -2.39
C VAL A 452 -14.41 -27.17 -3.24
N ALA A 453 -14.34 -28.46 -2.89
CA ALA A 453 -15.08 -29.50 -3.62
C ALA A 453 -16.59 -29.32 -3.48
N GLU A 454 -17.04 -28.96 -2.28
CA GLU A 454 -18.42 -28.58 -1.96
C GLU A 454 -18.36 -27.39 -0.99
N LEU A 455 -19.33 -26.48 -1.04
CA LEU A 455 -19.39 -25.40 -0.06
C LEU A 455 -19.55 -25.95 1.36
N PRO A 456 -18.77 -25.48 2.37
CA PRO A 456 -18.97 -25.90 3.75
C PRO A 456 -20.42 -25.63 4.19
N ARG A 457 -21.09 -26.64 4.77
CA ARG A 457 -22.48 -26.57 5.24
C ARG A 457 -22.58 -27.10 6.66
N LEU A 458 -23.47 -26.50 7.45
CA LEU A 458 -23.88 -26.97 8.77
C LEU A 458 -24.74 -28.23 8.64
N ALA A 459 -24.90 -28.98 9.74
CA ALA A 459 -25.80 -30.14 9.81
C ALA A 459 -27.27 -29.84 9.42
N THR A 460 -27.64 -28.55 9.41
CA THR A 460 -28.95 -28.03 8.97
C THR A 460 -29.04 -27.75 7.47
N GLY A 461 -27.99 -28.01 6.69
CA GLY A 461 -27.91 -27.77 5.24
C GLY A 461 -27.56 -26.34 4.81
N LYS A 462 -27.51 -25.39 5.76
CA LYS A 462 -27.11 -23.99 5.54
C LYS A 462 -25.60 -23.84 5.38
N THR A 463 -25.12 -22.86 4.61
CA THR A 463 -23.69 -22.60 4.42
C THR A 463 -22.98 -22.22 5.72
N ASP A 464 -21.85 -22.86 6.00
CA ASP A 464 -21.00 -22.69 7.19
C ASP A 464 -19.92 -21.63 6.91
N TYR A 465 -20.26 -20.36 7.14
CA TYR A 465 -19.36 -19.22 6.93
C TYR A 465 -18.17 -19.17 7.89
N PRO A 466 -18.27 -19.60 9.17
CA PRO A 466 -17.10 -19.83 10.01
C PRO A 466 -16.09 -20.79 9.36
N ALA A 467 -16.54 -21.94 8.83
CA ALA A 467 -15.66 -22.86 8.12
C ALA A 467 -15.02 -22.21 6.87
N VAL A 468 -15.78 -21.43 6.10
CA VAL A 468 -15.23 -20.63 4.98
C VAL A 468 -14.16 -19.65 5.45
N LEU A 469 -14.35 -18.99 6.60
CA LEU A 469 -13.37 -18.05 7.16
C LEU A 469 -12.09 -18.79 7.60
N THR A 470 -12.23 -20.01 8.14
CA THR A 470 -11.07 -20.83 8.52
C THR A 470 -10.24 -21.31 7.32
N LEU A 471 -10.77 -21.30 6.09
CA LEU A 471 -9.96 -21.59 4.89
C LEU A 471 -8.81 -20.59 4.70
N ALA A 472 -9.00 -19.34 5.16
CA ALA A 472 -7.95 -18.34 5.18
C ALA A 472 -6.87 -18.65 6.24
N ALA A 473 -7.24 -19.32 7.34
CA ALA A 473 -6.31 -19.78 8.38
C ALA A 473 -5.64 -21.11 8.03
N ALA A 474 -6.32 -21.98 7.27
CA ALA A 474 -5.86 -23.28 6.84
C ALA A 474 -5.40 -23.26 5.37
N SER A 475 -4.18 -22.77 5.14
CA SER A 475 -3.40 -23.18 3.96
C SER A 475 -2.19 -24.00 4.40
N PRO A 476 -1.88 -25.14 3.76
CA PRO A 476 -1.45 -26.34 4.48
C PRO A 476 0.06 -26.40 4.72
N GLY A 477 0.42 -26.86 5.91
CA GLY A 477 1.70 -27.45 6.26
C GLY A 477 1.52 -28.39 7.44
N SER A 478 1.51 -29.70 7.15
CA SER A 478 1.44 -30.86 8.07
C SER A 478 0.10 -31.17 8.76
N THR A 479 -0.56 -32.21 8.27
CA THR A 479 -1.21 -33.18 9.16
C THR A 479 -0.91 -34.59 8.63
N LYS A 480 -0.24 -35.40 9.45
CA LYS A 480 -0.09 -36.84 9.24
C LYS A 480 -1.46 -37.49 9.43
N LEU A 481 -1.89 -38.34 8.51
CA LEU A 481 -3.01 -39.27 8.72
C LEU A 481 -2.44 -40.61 9.25
N PRO A 482 -3.09 -41.28 10.22
CA PRO A 482 -2.75 -42.63 10.61
C PRO A 482 -3.27 -43.67 9.60
N ALA A 483 -2.66 -44.85 9.65
CA ALA A 483 -2.81 -45.94 8.70
C ALA A 483 -4.03 -46.85 8.97
N ALA A 484 -4.33 -47.63 7.91
CA ALA A 484 -5.04 -48.91 7.85
C ALA A 484 -6.57 -48.87 7.64
N LEU A 485 -7.03 -49.27 6.45
CA LEU A 485 -7.49 -50.64 6.14
C LEU A 485 -7.96 -50.72 4.68
N ILE A 486 -7.36 -51.62 3.89
CA ILE A 486 -7.87 -52.14 2.60
C ILE A 486 -8.66 -53.42 2.93
N PRO A 487 -9.75 -53.77 2.23
CA PRO A 487 -9.71 -54.58 0.99
C PRO A 487 -10.76 -54.11 -0.05
N GLY A 488 -10.69 -54.35 -1.37
CA GLY A 488 -9.87 -55.19 -2.23
C GLY A 488 -10.56 -55.29 -3.61
N SER A 489 -9.87 -55.93 -4.57
CA SER A 489 -10.33 -56.38 -5.91
C SER A 489 -10.58 -55.29 -6.97
N SER A 490 -10.38 -55.48 -8.27
CA SER A 490 -9.52 -56.31 -9.13
C SER A 490 -9.93 -55.95 -10.57
N THR A 491 -8.99 -56.03 -11.53
CA THR A 491 -9.21 -56.17 -13.01
C THR A 491 -9.92 -55.00 -13.73
N GLY A 492 -9.53 -54.51 -14.90
CA GLY A 492 -8.58 -54.93 -15.93
C GLY A 492 -9.13 -54.50 -17.29
N VAL A 493 -8.23 -54.10 -18.22
CA VAL A 493 -8.41 -54.04 -19.70
C VAL A 493 -9.41 -52.95 -20.20
N GLY A 494 -9.20 -52.13 -21.23
CA GLY A 494 -8.31 -52.12 -22.40
C GLY A 494 -9.14 -51.70 -23.63
N GLY A 495 -8.56 -50.93 -24.56
CA GLY A 495 -9.11 -50.64 -25.90
C GLY A 495 -9.26 -49.13 -26.16
N THR A 496 -8.40 -48.42 -26.92
CA THR A 496 -8.05 -48.43 -28.37
C THR A 496 -9.10 -47.85 -29.33
N GLY A 497 -8.69 -46.76 -29.99
CA GLY A 497 -9.09 -46.34 -31.35
C GLY A 497 -10.41 -45.57 -31.48
N ALA A 498 -10.62 -44.67 -32.44
CA ALA A 498 -9.79 -44.02 -33.45
C ALA A 498 -10.67 -42.95 -34.14
N ALA A 499 -10.03 -41.94 -34.76
CA ALA A 499 -10.53 -41.05 -35.82
C ALA A 499 -11.74 -40.14 -35.48
N GLY A 500 -11.84 -38.89 -35.93
CA GLY A 500 -11.09 -38.11 -36.89
C GLY A 500 -12.04 -37.03 -37.43
N THR A 501 -11.55 -35.81 -37.67
CA THR A 501 -11.82 -34.97 -38.86
C THR A 501 -11.37 -33.55 -38.58
N ALA A 502 -10.35 -33.15 -39.34
CA ALA A 502 -9.98 -31.77 -39.55
C ALA A 502 -10.79 -31.23 -40.73
N VAL A 503 -11.16 -29.95 -40.68
CA VAL A 503 -11.35 -29.12 -41.86
C VAL A 503 -10.49 -27.89 -41.65
N ALA A 504 -9.51 -27.73 -42.53
CA ALA A 504 -8.74 -26.53 -42.74
C ALA A 504 -9.39 -25.76 -43.89
N ASP A 505 -9.40 -24.44 -43.78
CA ASP A 505 -9.20 -23.57 -44.94
C ASP A 505 -8.32 -22.41 -44.49
N GLY A 506 -7.23 -22.24 -45.21
CA GLY A 506 -6.24 -21.20 -44.98
C GLY A 506 -6.33 -20.11 -46.04
N ASN A 507 -5.77 -18.96 -45.71
CA ASN A 507 -4.99 -18.20 -46.67
C ASN A 507 -3.89 -17.44 -45.92
N GLY A 508 -2.64 -17.74 -46.26
CA GLY A 508 -1.44 -16.98 -45.87
C GLY A 508 -1.40 -15.63 -46.59
N THR A 509 -0.39 -14.78 -46.46
CA THR A 509 0.91 -14.74 -45.78
C THR A 509 1.45 -13.37 -46.16
N THR A 510 2.04 -12.60 -45.25
CA THR A 510 3.34 -11.97 -45.51
C THR A 510 4.03 -11.70 -44.18
N ASP A 511 5.18 -12.35 -44.08
CA ASP A 511 6.28 -12.16 -43.16
C ASP A 511 6.92 -10.79 -43.41
N ASP A 512 7.14 -10.02 -42.34
CA ASP A 512 8.11 -8.94 -42.35
C ASP A 512 8.93 -9.05 -41.06
N GLY A 513 10.21 -9.37 -41.27
CA GLY A 513 11.19 -9.68 -40.26
C GLY A 513 11.41 -8.54 -39.27
N ARG A 514 11.56 -8.90 -37.99
CA ARG A 514 12.09 -8.02 -36.96
C ARG A 514 13.45 -8.51 -36.49
N ASP A 515 14.45 -7.82 -37.01
CA ASP A 515 15.82 -7.74 -36.55
C ASP A 515 15.89 -7.44 -35.02
N PRO A 516 16.67 -8.17 -34.20
CA PRO A 516 16.69 -8.04 -32.74
C PRO A 516 17.65 -6.92 -32.28
N ALA A 517 17.54 -5.71 -32.83
CA ALA A 517 18.41 -4.59 -32.46
C ALA A 517 17.82 -3.20 -32.77
N ALA A 518 16.62 -2.87 -32.29
CA ALA A 518 16.16 -1.47 -32.24
C ALA A 518 15.12 -1.24 -31.13
N GLY A 519 15.28 -0.15 -30.37
CA GLY A 519 14.61 0.12 -29.10
C GLY A 519 13.08 0.18 -29.15
N GLY A 520 12.44 -0.59 -28.28
CA GLY A 520 11.02 -0.43 -27.93
C GLY A 520 10.77 0.84 -27.09
N PRO A 521 9.50 1.28 -26.98
CA PRO A 521 9.15 2.59 -26.42
C PRO A 521 9.63 2.76 -24.97
N PRO A 522 10.08 3.96 -24.56
CA PRO A 522 10.37 4.26 -23.18
C PRO A 522 9.05 4.44 -22.40
N GLY A 523 8.88 3.73 -21.29
CA GLY A 523 7.95 4.21 -20.25
C GLY A 523 7.02 3.21 -19.56
N ASP A 524 7.09 1.89 -19.79
CA ASP A 524 6.29 0.98 -18.97
C ASP A 524 7.03 0.56 -17.69
N VAL A 525 6.72 1.25 -16.60
CA VAL A 525 7.24 1.01 -15.25
C VAL A 525 6.95 -0.42 -14.80
N LYS A 526 5.78 -0.99 -15.15
CA LYS A 526 5.47 -2.39 -14.85
C LYS A 526 6.44 -3.33 -15.52
N ARG A 527 6.77 -3.10 -16.80
CA ARG A 527 7.75 -3.91 -17.53
C ARG A 527 9.15 -3.81 -16.92
N ILE A 528 9.52 -2.64 -16.42
CA ILE A 528 10.79 -2.44 -15.73
C ILE A 528 10.85 -3.25 -14.44
N PHE A 529 9.78 -3.26 -13.65
CA PHE A 529 9.67 -4.10 -12.47
C PHE A 529 9.62 -5.59 -12.82
N ALA A 530 8.91 -5.96 -13.89
CA ALA A 530 8.80 -7.34 -14.36
C ALA A 530 10.15 -7.93 -14.74
N ASP A 531 10.92 -7.16 -15.49
CA ASP A 531 12.25 -7.58 -15.92
C ASP A 531 13.26 -7.57 -14.77
N ALA A 532 13.19 -6.58 -13.87
CA ALA A 532 14.15 -6.47 -12.76
C ALA A 532 13.89 -7.48 -11.63
N LEU A 533 12.63 -7.89 -11.43
CA LEU A 533 12.22 -8.85 -10.41
C LEU A 533 11.98 -10.26 -10.98
N GLU A 534 12.15 -10.41 -12.29
CA GLU A 534 11.96 -11.66 -13.05
C GLU A 534 10.57 -12.27 -12.88
N ARG A 535 9.54 -11.41 -12.80
CA ARG A 535 8.15 -11.76 -12.51
C ARG A 535 7.19 -11.19 -13.53
N GLU A 536 6.27 -12.01 -14.02
CA GLU A 536 5.25 -11.59 -15.01
C GLU A 536 3.92 -11.11 -14.36
N ASP A 537 3.71 -11.40 -13.07
CA ASP A 537 2.48 -11.07 -12.33
C ASP A 537 2.73 -9.86 -11.42
N ILE A 538 2.50 -8.65 -11.96
CA ILE A 538 2.76 -7.37 -11.31
C ILE A 538 1.53 -6.46 -11.45
N GLY A 539 0.96 -6.09 -10.31
CA GLY A 539 -0.18 -5.16 -10.20
C GLY A 539 0.24 -3.69 -10.12
N ASP A 540 -0.72 -2.79 -10.29
CA ASP A 540 -0.52 -1.34 -10.19
C ASP A 540 -0.20 -0.85 -8.77
N ASP A 541 -0.75 -1.53 -7.77
CA ASP A 541 -0.53 -1.23 -6.35
C ASP A 541 0.74 -1.90 -5.78
N ASP A 542 1.41 -2.73 -6.58
CA ASP A 542 2.62 -3.40 -6.13
C ASP A 542 3.77 -2.41 -5.96
N THR A 543 4.57 -2.65 -4.93
CA THR A 543 5.80 -1.93 -4.64
C THR A 543 6.99 -2.85 -4.88
N PHE A 544 8.19 -2.29 -5.04
CA PHE A 544 9.38 -3.09 -5.26
C PHE A 544 9.63 -4.04 -4.07
N VAL A 545 9.32 -3.57 -2.86
CA VAL A 545 9.37 -4.38 -1.63
C VAL A 545 8.25 -5.41 -1.55
N SER A 546 7.00 -5.12 -1.96
CA SER A 546 5.91 -6.12 -1.90
C SER A 546 6.16 -7.30 -2.84
N LEU A 547 6.77 -7.03 -4.00
CA LEU A 547 7.13 -8.05 -4.98
C LEU A 547 8.35 -8.88 -4.60
N GLY A 548 9.01 -8.54 -3.49
CA GLY A 548 10.15 -9.26 -2.95
C GLY A 548 11.50 -8.84 -3.54
N GLY A 549 11.62 -7.58 -3.95
CA GLY A 549 12.87 -7.01 -4.41
C GLY A 549 13.98 -7.07 -3.37
N ASP A 550 15.21 -7.14 -3.84
CA ASP A 550 16.43 -7.30 -3.05
C ASP A 550 17.50 -6.31 -3.53
N SER A 551 18.65 -6.31 -2.86
CA SER A 551 19.75 -5.40 -3.16
C SER A 551 20.24 -5.49 -4.62
N LEU A 552 20.18 -6.66 -5.27
CA LEU A 552 20.66 -6.87 -6.63
C LEU A 552 19.63 -6.38 -7.64
N SER A 553 18.36 -6.77 -7.48
CA SER A 553 17.28 -6.29 -8.36
C SER A 553 17.02 -4.78 -8.19
N TYR A 554 17.37 -4.20 -7.04
CA TYR A 554 17.19 -2.78 -6.75
C TYR A 554 17.98 -1.89 -7.69
N VAL A 555 19.26 -2.23 -7.90
CA VAL A 555 20.15 -1.45 -8.76
C VAL A 555 19.66 -1.51 -10.21
N ALA A 556 19.30 -2.71 -10.67
CA ALA A 556 18.78 -2.92 -12.03
C ALA A 556 17.46 -2.16 -12.25
N ALA A 557 16.54 -2.18 -11.28
CA ALA A 557 15.28 -1.46 -11.33
C ALA A 557 15.48 0.05 -11.27
N SER A 558 16.28 0.57 -10.33
CA SER A 558 16.46 2.01 -10.12
C SER A 558 16.99 2.72 -11.38
N LEU A 559 17.96 2.14 -12.07
CA LEU A 559 18.56 2.74 -13.28
C LEU A 559 17.62 2.74 -14.49
N ARG A 560 16.72 1.76 -14.55
CA ARG A 560 15.73 1.64 -15.63
C ARG A 560 14.56 2.56 -15.35
N LEU A 561 14.14 2.66 -14.10
CA LEU A 561 13.11 3.59 -13.64
C LEU A 561 13.56 5.04 -13.76
N GLU A 562 14.78 5.38 -13.34
CA GLU A 562 15.30 6.74 -13.50
C GLU A 562 15.32 7.17 -14.98
N ARG A 563 15.67 6.24 -15.88
CA ARG A 563 15.59 6.48 -17.34
C ARG A 563 14.16 6.68 -17.84
N ALA A 564 13.21 5.89 -17.35
CA ALA A 564 11.82 5.98 -17.77
C ALA A 564 11.08 7.20 -17.17
N LEU A 565 11.44 7.59 -15.95
CA LEU A 565 10.77 8.63 -15.18
C LEU A 565 11.44 10.00 -15.28
N GLY A 566 12.74 10.04 -15.65
CA GLY A 566 13.58 11.24 -15.69
C GLY A 566 14.02 11.75 -14.30
N HIS A 567 13.35 11.29 -13.25
CA HIS A 567 13.69 11.47 -11.83
C HIS A 567 13.15 10.27 -11.06
N LEU A 568 13.98 9.68 -10.19
CA LEU A 568 13.57 8.59 -9.32
C LEU A 568 13.37 9.10 -7.88
N PRO A 569 12.15 9.00 -7.30
CA PRO A 569 11.91 9.36 -5.91
C PRO A 569 12.77 8.52 -4.95
N ALA A 570 13.28 9.10 -3.85
CA ALA A 570 14.14 8.36 -2.90
C ALA A 570 13.44 7.14 -2.24
N ASN A 571 12.11 7.17 -2.17
CA ASN A 571 11.26 6.12 -1.62
C ASN A 571 10.61 5.22 -2.70
N TRP A 572 11.05 5.29 -3.96
CA TRP A 572 10.43 4.55 -5.08
C TRP A 572 10.21 3.05 -4.81
N HIS A 573 11.06 2.45 -3.97
CA HIS A 573 11.02 1.03 -3.64
C HIS A 573 9.83 0.61 -2.76
N VAL A 574 9.19 1.58 -2.10
CA VAL A 574 7.94 1.41 -1.34
C VAL A 574 6.78 2.21 -1.95
N THR A 575 7.00 2.84 -3.11
CA THR A 575 5.99 3.55 -3.88
C THR A 575 5.27 2.55 -4.81
N PRO A 576 3.93 2.54 -4.84
CA PRO A 576 3.17 1.75 -5.80
C PRO A 576 3.56 2.06 -7.25
N ILE A 577 3.57 1.06 -8.12
CA ILE A 577 3.94 1.20 -9.54
C ILE A 577 3.10 2.27 -10.25
N LYS A 578 1.81 2.37 -9.94
CA LYS A 578 0.91 3.40 -10.49
C LYS A 578 1.32 4.83 -10.18
N ASP A 579 2.01 5.04 -9.06
CA ASP A 579 2.42 6.37 -8.59
C ASP A 579 3.79 6.78 -9.14
N LEU A 580 4.53 5.83 -9.75
CA LEU A 580 5.80 6.08 -10.44
C LEU A 580 5.52 6.57 -11.86
N THR A 581 5.08 7.82 -12.01
CA THR A 581 4.74 8.40 -13.32
C THR A 581 5.87 9.26 -13.91
N PRO A 582 6.07 9.26 -15.24
CA PRO A 582 7.05 10.12 -15.89
C PRO A 582 6.74 11.60 -15.65
N ARG A 583 7.77 12.39 -15.30
CA ARG A 583 7.60 13.82 -15.09
C ARG A 583 7.32 14.54 -16.42
N ARG A 584 6.19 15.25 -16.54
CA ARG A 584 5.92 16.13 -17.70
C ARG A 584 6.96 17.26 -17.76
N PRO A 585 7.42 17.65 -18.97
CA PRO A 585 8.45 18.67 -19.13
C PRO A 585 7.89 20.05 -18.78
N SER A 586 8.16 20.53 -17.56
CA SER A 586 7.83 21.90 -17.14
C SER A 586 9.10 22.75 -16.96
N GLN A 587 9.27 23.72 -17.86
CA GLN A 587 10.18 24.88 -17.86
C GLN A 587 11.71 24.66 -17.85
N PRO A 588 12.48 25.52 -18.54
CA PRO A 588 13.93 25.36 -18.71
C PRO A 588 14.67 25.79 -17.43
N LYS A 589 15.41 24.88 -16.80
CA LYS A 589 16.38 25.24 -15.74
C LYS A 589 17.78 24.70 -16.03
N ARG A 590 18.73 25.65 -16.05
CA ARG A 590 20.22 25.61 -16.04
C ARG A 590 20.91 24.39 -16.70
N ARG A 591 21.72 24.67 -17.74
CA ARG A 591 22.60 23.74 -18.49
C ARG A 591 23.28 22.64 -17.64
N LEU A 592 23.70 22.93 -16.40
CA LEU A 592 24.35 21.94 -15.52
C LEU A 592 23.48 20.72 -15.13
N ARG A 593 22.15 20.87 -14.98
CA ARG A 593 21.27 19.74 -14.61
C ARG A 593 21.00 18.75 -15.74
N ARG A 594 21.42 19.07 -16.99
CA ARG A 594 21.40 18.11 -18.10
C ARG A 594 22.55 17.11 -18.05
N ILE A 595 23.64 17.42 -17.34
CA ILE A 595 24.87 16.63 -17.34
C ILE A 595 24.99 15.76 -16.08
N ILE A 596 24.51 16.24 -14.92
CA ILE A 596 24.65 15.57 -13.62
C ILE A 596 23.28 15.12 -13.10
N ALA A 597 23.19 13.90 -12.59
CA ALA A 597 22.00 13.34 -11.93
C ALA A 597 22.38 12.57 -10.65
N PRO A 598 21.55 12.62 -9.60
CA PRO A 598 21.83 11.94 -8.33
C PRO A 598 21.64 10.42 -8.45
N LEU A 599 22.60 9.63 -7.95
CA LEU A 599 22.50 8.17 -7.84
C LEU A 599 22.64 7.75 -6.36
N GLU A 600 21.89 6.74 -5.91
CA GLU A 600 21.93 6.34 -4.51
C GLU A 600 23.33 5.95 -4.03
N THR A 601 23.70 6.45 -2.85
CA THR A 601 25.03 6.24 -2.26
C THR A 601 25.38 4.77 -2.11
N SER A 602 24.42 3.92 -1.73
CA SER A 602 24.65 2.46 -1.61
C SER A 602 24.96 1.76 -2.93
N ILE A 603 24.55 2.33 -4.07
CA ILE A 603 24.86 1.82 -5.42
C ILE A 603 26.28 2.23 -5.81
N VAL A 604 26.60 3.51 -5.60
CA VAL A 604 27.94 4.06 -5.87
C VAL A 604 28.99 3.36 -5.02
N LEU A 605 28.75 3.22 -3.72
CA LEU A 605 29.67 2.51 -2.82
C LEU A 605 29.87 1.06 -3.23
N ARG A 606 28.86 0.39 -3.78
CA ARG A 606 29.01 -0.98 -4.30
C ARG A 606 29.92 -1.04 -5.52
N ALA A 607 29.72 -0.15 -6.49
CA ALA A 607 30.55 -0.10 -7.69
C ALA A 607 32.00 0.28 -7.36
N VAL A 608 32.20 1.30 -6.52
CA VAL A 608 33.53 1.72 -6.09
C VAL A 608 34.20 0.60 -5.31
N ALA A 609 33.50 0.01 -4.33
CA ALA A 609 34.08 -1.04 -3.51
C ALA A 609 34.54 -2.25 -4.33
N ILE A 610 33.74 -2.75 -5.28
CA ILE A 610 34.15 -3.91 -6.07
C ILE A 610 35.36 -3.61 -6.96
N LEU A 611 35.42 -2.43 -7.58
CA LEU A 611 36.57 -2.02 -8.37
C LEU A 611 37.83 -1.90 -7.49
N THR A 612 37.70 -1.27 -6.32
CA THR A 612 38.81 -1.13 -5.38
C THR A 612 39.29 -2.48 -4.81
N ILE A 613 38.37 -3.42 -4.55
CA ILE A 613 38.72 -4.78 -4.09
C ILE A 613 39.59 -5.48 -5.13
N ILE A 614 39.18 -5.48 -6.39
CA ILE A 614 39.95 -6.11 -7.47
C ILE A 614 41.30 -5.40 -7.63
N SER A 615 41.30 -4.06 -7.69
CA SER A 615 42.52 -3.26 -7.80
C SER A 615 43.51 -3.55 -6.66
N THR A 616 43.02 -3.88 -5.46
CA THR A 616 43.86 -4.28 -4.34
C THR A 616 44.40 -5.70 -4.49
N HIS A 617 43.60 -6.66 -4.95
CA HIS A 617 44.06 -8.05 -5.13
C HIS A 617 45.07 -8.21 -6.28
N ILE A 618 44.96 -7.39 -7.33
CA ILE A 618 45.91 -7.35 -8.45
C ILE A 618 47.15 -6.49 -8.16
N ASP A 619 47.29 -5.94 -6.95
CA ASP A 619 48.37 -5.02 -6.53
C ASP A 619 48.48 -3.71 -7.35
N LEU A 620 47.39 -3.27 -8.00
CA LEU A 620 47.35 -2.00 -8.73
C LEU A 620 47.26 -0.80 -7.78
N ILE A 621 46.43 -0.89 -6.75
CA ILE A 621 46.24 0.15 -5.72
C ILE A 621 46.07 -0.52 -4.37
N ARG A 622 46.77 -0.03 -3.33
CA ARG A 622 46.58 -0.50 -1.96
C ARG A 622 45.55 0.36 -1.22
N TRP A 623 44.28 -0.05 -1.25
CA TRP A 623 43.21 0.64 -0.53
C TRP A 623 42.29 -0.37 0.20
N PRO A 624 42.68 -0.80 1.42
CA PRO A 624 41.94 -1.81 2.17
C PRO A 624 40.63 -1.25 2.78
N GLY A 625 39.70 -2.16 3.12
CA GLY A 625 38.52 -1.84 3.93
C GLY A 625 37.19 -1.73 3.19
N THR A 626 37.19 -1.57 1.87
CA THR A 626 35.97 -1.44 1.06
C THR A 626 35.03 -2.65 1.13
N ALA A 627 35.57 -3.87 1.31
CA ALA A 627 34.75 -5.06 1.57
C ALA A 627 33.91 -4.95 2.87
N HIS A 628 34.41 -4.28 3.90
CA HIS A 628 33.70 -4.09 5.16
C HIS A 628 32.63 -2.99 5.04
N VAL A 629 32.88 -1.99 4.18
CA VAL A 629 31.84 -1.04 3.76
C VAL A 629 30.68 -1.79 3.11
N LEU A 630 30.95 -2.81 2.27
CA LEU A 630 29.91 -3.66 1.69
C LEU A 630 29.10 -4.42 2.74
N VAL A 631 29.70 -4.86 3.85
CA VAL A 631 28.98 -5.50 4.97
C VAL A 631 28.00 -4.52 5.62
N ALA A 632 28.44 -3.29 5.90
CA ALA A 632 27.55 -2.26 6.44
C ALA A 632 26.43 -1.88 5.45
N VAL A 633 26.75 -1.74 4.17
CA VAL A 633 25.77 -1.51 3.09
C VAL A 633 24.80 -2.68 2.95
N ALA A 634 25.24 -3.92 3.15
CA ALA A 634 24.38 -5.10 3.14
C ALA A 634 23.36 -5.05 4.28
N GLY A 635 23.77 -4.69 5.50
CA GLY A 635 22.86 -4.48 6.63
C GLY A 635 21.86 -3.35 6.40
N TYR A 636 22.33 -2.23 5.85
CA TYR A 636 21.49 -1.09 5.46
C TYR A 636 20.39 -1.49 4.46
N ASN A 637 20.75 -2.24 3.42
CA ASN A 637 19.80 -2.69 2.41
C ASN A 637 18.89 -3.83 2.90
N PHE A 638 19.40 -4.74 3.74
CA PHE A 638 18.59 -5.78 4.39
C PHE A 638 17.43 -5.15 5.16
N ALA A 639 17.71 -4.09 5.92
CA ALA A 639 16.69 -3.38 6.68
C ALA A 639 15.61 -2.72 5.81
N ARG A 640 16.00 -2.19 4.64
CA ARG A 640 15.10 -1.52 3.68
C ARG A 640 14.20 -2.50 2.93
N PHE A 641 14.72 -3.67 2.57
CA PHE A 641 14.05 -4.56 1.60
C PHE A 641 13.51 -5.86 2.20
N GLN A 642 14.15 -6.38 3.25
CA GLN A 642 13.91 -7.74 3.73
C GLN A 642 13.12 -7.83 5.05
N LEU A 643 12.79 -6.71 5.69
CA LEU A 643 12.09 -6.70 6.99
C LEU A 643 10.56 -6.57 6.90
N GLY A 644 10.03 -6.14 5.75
CA GLY A 644 8.60 -5.89 5.54
C GLY A 644 7.74 -7.15 5.38
N GLY A 645 6.49 -7.09 5.83
CA GLY A 645 5.48 -8.14 5.65
C GLY A 645 5.35 -9.13 6.82
N GLU A 646 4.53 -10.16 6.63
CA GLU A 646 4.32 -11.24 7.59
C GLU A 646 5.49 -12.23 7.66
N ARG A 647 5.65 -12.94 8.80
CA ARG A 647 6.84 -13.75 9.11
C ARG A 647 7.12 -14.85 8.08
N LEU A 648 6.11 -15.62 7.67
CA LEU A 648 6.26 -16.73 6.71
C LEU A 648 6.56 -16.25 5.27
N PRO A 649 5.79 -15.31 4.70
CA PRO A 649 6.12 -14.71 3.39
C PRO A 649 7.48 -14.01 3.36
N ARG A 650 7.85 -13.34 4.46
CA ARG A 650 9.16 -12.71 4.63
C ARG A 650 10.28 -13.74 4.67
N PHE A 651 10.13 -14.82 5.44
CA PHE A 651 11.12 -15.91 5.51
C PHE A 651 11.39 -16.51 4.12
N ARG A 652 10.35 -16.82 3.34
CA ARG A 652 10.49 -17.33 1.97
C ARG A 652 11.16 -16.34 1.01
N ARG A 653 10.97 -15.03 1.22
CA ARG A 653 11.63 -13.98 0.43
C ARG A 653 13.11 -13.86 0.78
N GLN A 654 13.42 -13.87 2.07
CA GLN A 654 14.79 -13.85 2.58
C GLN A 654 15.58 -15.07 2.12
N LEU A 655 14.98 -16.27 2.15
CA LEU A 655 15.59 -17.49 1.60
C LEU A 655 15.85 -17.40 0.10
N ARG A 656 14.93 -16.80 -0.69
CA ARG A 656 15.17 -16.57 -2.12
C ARG A 656 16.31 -15.58 -2.37
N SER A 657 16.36 -14.48 -1.61
CA SER A 657 17.46 -13.52 -1.71
C SER A 657 18.80 -14.16 -1.32
N LEU A 658 18.81 -15.04 -0.32
CA LEU A 658 19.99 -15.80 0.07
C LEU A 658 20.40 -16.80 -1.02
N ALA A 659 19.45 -17.52 -1.62
CA ALA A 659 19.71 -18.45 -2.71
C ALA A 659 20.30 -17.76 -3.95
N ARG A 660 19.89 -16.52 -4.24
CA ARG A 660 20.47 -15.69 -5.32
C ARG A 660 21.93 -15.27 -5.09
N VAL A 661 22.41 -15.35 -3.85
CA VAL A 661 23.83 -15.17 -3.52
C VAL A 661 24.55 -16.52 -3.55
N VAL A 662 24.01 -17.53 -2.87
CA VAL A 662 24.68 -18.83 -2.68
C VAL A 662 24.76 -19.64 -3.99
N LEU A 663 23.65 -19.77 -4.73
CA LEU A 663 23.60 -20.67 -5.89
C LEU A 663 24.62 -20.30 -6.99
N PRO A 664 24.73 -19.02 -7.43
CA PRO A 664 25.75 -18.66 -8.40
C PRO A 664 27.16 -18.88 -7.87
N THR A 665 27.44 -18.51 -6.61
CA THR A 665 28.76 -18.69 -6.03
C THR A 665 29.17 -20.17 -6.00
N VAL A 666 28.30 -21.05 -5.50
CA VAL A 666 28.55 -22.49 -5.43
C VAL A 666 28.68 -23.10 -6.83
N ALA A 667 27.82 -22.69 -7.77
CA ALA A 667 27.90 -23.16 -9.16
C ALA A 667 29.22 -22.77 -9.84
N PHE A 668 29.71 -21.55 -9.61
CA PHE A 668 30.99 -21.11 -10.14
C PHE A 668 32.16 -21.86 -9.50
N ILE A 669 32.19 -21.97 -8.16
CA ILE A 669 33.25 -22.72 -7.45
C ILE A 669 33.29 -24.17 -7.95
N GLY A 670 32.13 -24.83 -8.03
CA GLY A 670 32.04 -26.21 -8.55
C GLY A 670 32.51 -26.33 -10.00
N ALA A 671 32.16 -25.38 -10.87
CA ALA A 671 32.63 -25.36 -12.25
C ALA A 671 34.16 -25.19 -12.34
N VAL A 672 34.75 -24.32 -11.51
CA VAL A 672 36.21 -24.13 -11.46
C VAL A 672 36.89 -25.39 -10.94
N MET A 673 36.39 -26.02 -9.88
CA MET A 673 36.92 -27.29 -9.36
C MET A 673 36.89 -28.40 -10.42
N LEU A 674 35.83 -28.46 -11.23
CA LEU A 674 35.70 -29.46 -12.30
C LEU A 674 36.61 -29.18 -13.51
N LEU A 675 36.71 -27.91 -13.92
CA LEU A 675 37.38 -27.52 -15.18
C LEU A 675 38.87 -27.22 -15.01
N SER A 676 39.29 -26.78 -13.82
CA SER A 676 40.66 -26.32 -13.56
C SER A 676 41.47 -27.29 -12.70
N GLY A 677 40.88 -28.42 -12.29
CA GLY A 677 41.51 -29.38 -11.36
C GLY A 677 41.99 -28.68 -10.08
N ASP A 678 43.21 -29.01 -9.65
CA ASP A 678 43.81 -28.46 -8.43
C ASP A 678 44.48 -27.07 -8.61
N LYS A 679 44.40 -26.43 -9.80
CA LYS A 679 45.10 -25.15 -10.10
C LYS A 679 44.87 -24.05 -9.05
N PHE A 680 43.68 -23.99 -8.45
CA PHE A 680 43.29 -22.95 -7.50
C PHE A 680 43.14 -23.44 -6.04
N HIS A 681 43.51 -24.70 -5.76
CA HIS A 681 43.45 -25.33 -4.42
C HIS A 681 42.10 -25.21 -3.69
N TYR A 682 40.98 -25.16 -4.42
CA TYR A 682 39.65 -25.09 -3.83
C TYR A 682 39.24 -26.43 -3.24
N THR A 683 38.77 -26.40 -1.99
CA THR A 683 38.37 -27.59 -1.23
C THR A 683 36.86 -27.77 -1.24
N THR A 684 36.38 -28.92 -0.75
CA THR A 684 34.95 -29.13 -0.48
C THR A 684 34.40 -28.10 0.51
N ALA A 685 35.23 -27.59 1.42
CA ALA A 685 34.83 -26.50 2.32
C ALA A 685 34.49 -25.22 1.55
N ASN A 686 35.23 -24.88 0.49
CA ASN A 686 34.91 -23.73 -0.37
C ASN A 686 33.58 -23.92 -1.12
N LEU A 687 33.34 -25.14 -1.64
CA LEU A 687 32.10 -25.45 -2.35
C LEU A 687 30.86 -25.28 -1.46
N PHE A 688 30.95 -25.63 -0.18
CA PHE A 688 29.86 -25.46 0.78
C PHE A 688 29.90 -24.13 1.55
N LEU A 689 30.82 -23.23 1.21
CA LEU A 689 31.04 -21.94 1.90
C LEU A 689 31.30 -22.11 3.40
N LEU A 690 32.08 -23.12 3.78
CA LEU A 690 32.42 -23.52 5.16
C LEU A 690 33.89 -23.25 5.54
N ASN A 691 34.69 -22.64 4.66
CA ASN A 691 36.14 -22.51 4.89
C ASN A 691 36.47 -21.69 6.16
N THR A 692 35.66 -20.70 6.47
CA THR A 692 35.73 -19.90 7.69
C THR A 692 35.55 -20.67 9.01
N MET A 693 34.97 -21.88 8.98
CA MET A 693 34.76 -22.74 10.16
C MET A 693 35.73 -23.93 10.22
N ILE A 694 36.02 -24.54 9.07
CA ILE A 694 36.76 -25.82 9.00
C ILE A 694 38.04 -25.74 8.14
N GLY A 695 38.31 -24.58 7.55
CA GLY A 695 39.49 -24.34 6.71
C GLY A 695 40.76 -24.06 7.52
N PRO A 696 41.92 -24.05 6.85
CA PRO A 696 43.21 -23.84 7.49
C PRO A 696 43.33 -22.47 8.16
N ALA A 697 43.97 -22.42 9.32
CA ALA A 697 44.26 -21.18 10.03
C ALA A 697 45.38 -20.41 9.30
N GLY A 698 45.05 -19.27 8.69
CA GLY A 698 45.98 -18.40 7.94
C GLY A 698 45.50 -18.09 6.51
N TRP A 699 45.96 -16.98 5.94
CA TRP A 699 45.55 -16.55 4.59
C TRP A 699 46.17 -17.46 3.50
N THR A 700 45.35 -18.31 2.91
CA THR A 700 45.67 -19.21 1.78
C THR A 700 44.67 -19.02 0.64
N ASP A 701 44.87 -19.66 -0.51
CA ASP A 701 43.92 -19.60 -1.65
C ASP A 701 42.49 -20.01 -1.27
N ALA A 702 42.34 -20.85 -0.24
CA ALA A 702 41.04 -21.25 0.30
C ALA A 702 40.26 -20.07 0.90
N TRP A 703 40.90 -18.93 1.16
CA TRP A 703 40.29 -17.73 1.72
C TRP A 703 39.71 -16.76 0.68
N HIS A 704 39.81 -17.07 -0.63
CA HIS A 704 39.32 -16.22 -1.73
C HIS A 704 37.86 -15.76 -1.58
N PHE A 705 37.00 -16.56 -0.93
CA PHE A 705 35.56 -16.30 -0.81
C PHE A 705 35.08 -15.87 0.59
N TRP A 706 36.00 -15.59 1.51
CA TRP A 706 35.68 -15.31 2.93
C TRP A 706 34.56 -14.27 3.11
N PHE A 707 34.55 -13.22 2.28
CA PHE A 707 33.55 -12.17 2.36
C PHE A 707 32.13 -12.71 2.12
N ILE A 708 31.97 -13.58 1.12
CA ILE A 708 30.68 -14.20 0.80
C ILE A 708 30.27 -15.16 1.91
N GLU A 709 31.19 -15.99 2.41
CA GLU A 709 30.90 -16.91 3.52
C GLU A 709 30.38 -16.16 4.74
N VAL A 710 31.10 -15.14 5.18
CA VAL A 710 30.73 -14.32 6.33
C VAL A 710 29.40 -13.60 6.10
N LEU A 711 29.17 -13.05 4.90
CA LEU A 711 27.89 -12.43 4.56
C LEU A 711 26.73 -13.46 4.61
N VAL A 712 26.94 -14.66 4.08
CA VAL A 712 25.96 -15.76 4.12
C VAL A 712 25.66 -16.15 5.56
N TYR A 713 26.67 -16.30 6.42
CA TYR A 713 26.45 -16.64 7.83
C TYR A 713 25.68 -15.56 8.58
N VAL A 714 26.03 -14.29 8.39
CA VAL A 714 25.31 -13.17 9.01
C VAL A 714 23.86 -13.14 8.53
N LEU A 715 23.61 -13.36 7.23
CA LEU A 715 22.26 -13.43 6.69
C LEU A 715 21.49 -14.64 7.24
N VAL A 716 22.07 -15.83 7.24
CA VAL A 716 21.44 -17.05 7.80
C VAL A 716 21.12 -16.87 9.28
N GLY A 717 22.08 -16.39 10.08
CA GLY A 717 21.88 -16.12 11.50
C GLY A 717 20.80 -15.08 11.75
N THR A 718 20.76 -14.01 10.96
CA THR A 718 19.73 -12.97 11.06
C THR A 718 18.35 -13.50 10.65
N ILE A 719 18.28 -14.29 9.57
CA ILE A 719 17.03 -14.93 9.10
C ILE A 719 16.53 -15.91 10.16
N ALA A 720 17.40 -16.73 10.74
CA ALA A 720 17.06 -17.66 11.81
C ALA A 720 16.55 -16.91 13.05
N LEU A 721 17.25 -15.86 13.49
CA LEU A 721 16.84 -15.02 14.61
C LEU A 721 15.45 -14.40 14.35
N LEU A 722 15.24 -13.78 13.19
CA LEU A 722 13.95 -13.17 12.81
C LEU A 722 12.86 -14.20 12.53
N SER A 723 13.24 -15.46 12.36
CA SER A 723 12.32 -16.58 12.33
C SER A 723 11.87 -16.98 13.72
N ILE A 724 12.36 -16.39 14.81
CA ILE A 724 11.84 -16.65 16.17
C ILE A 724 10.72 -15.64 16.50
N PRO A 725 9.56 -16.06 17.04
CA PRO A 725 8.42 -15.15 17.22
C PRO A 725 8.69 -13.98 18.19
N TRP A 726 9.49 -14.19 19.24
CA TRP A 726 9.84 -13.12 20.18
C TRP A 726 10.74 -12.06 19.51
N ALA A 727 11.74 -12.50 18.73
CA ALA A 727 12.67 -11.60 18.06
C ALA A 727 11.96 -10.79 16.98
N HIS A 728 11.04 -11.42 16.24
CA HIS A 728 10.16 -10.72 15.29
C HIS A 728 9.30 -9.64 15.97
N ARG A 729 8.70 -9.94 17.13
CA ARG A 729 7.92 -8.96 17.90
C ARG A 729 8.79 -7.84 18.43
N ALA A 730 9.99 -8.15 18.92
CA ALA A 730 10.95 -7.18 19.42
C ALA A 730 11.43 -6.23 18.32
N GLU A 731 11.78 -6.75 17.14
CA GLU A 731 12.17 -5.95 15.98
C GLU A 731 11.06 -4.97 15.55
N LYS A 732 9.79 -5.43 15.53
CA LYS A 732 8.64 -4.55 15.23
C LYS A 732 8.38 -3.50 16.30
N ARG A 733 8.50 -3.87 17.58
CA ARG A 733 8.23 -2.97 18.72
C ARG A 733 9.34 -1.93 18.89
N PHE A 734 10.59 -2.30 18.62
CA PHE A 734 11.77 -1.48 18.84
C PHE A 734 12.66 -1.43 17.60
N PRO A 735 12.22 -0.76 16.51
CA PRO A 735 12.88 -0.84 15.21
C PRO A 735 14.31 -0.28 15.18
N LEU A 736 14.69 0.60 16.11
CA LEU A 736 16.06 1.11 16.25
C LEU A 736 16.82 0.40 17.38
N ALA A 737 16.18 0.12 18.52
CA ALA A 737 16.87 -0.50 19.65
C ALA A 737 17.22 -1.98 19.40
N PHE A 738 16.43 -2.69 18.58
CA PHE A 738 16.71 -4.07 18.21
C PHE A 738 18.04 -4.23 17.44
N PRO A 739 18.30 -3.52 16.32
CA PRO A 739 19.60 -3.59 15.67
C PRO A 739 20.73 -3.01 16.53
N LEU A 740 20.47 -2.02 17.39
CA LEU A 740 21.47 -1.55 18.37
C LEU A 740 21.86 -2.62 19.39
N ALA A 741 20.92 -3.44 19.85
CA ALA A 741 21.21 -4.59 20.71
C ALA A 741 22.08 -5.62 19.97
N LEU A 742 21.84 -5.83 18.67
CA LEU A 742 22.70 -6.67 17.83
C LEU A 742 24.10 -6.07 17.61
N VAL A 743 24.21 -4.73 17.49
CA VAL A 743 25.51 -4.05 17.51
C VAL A 743 26.21 -4.32 18.83
N GLY A 744 25.54 -4.12 19.97
CA GLY A 744 26.09 -4.39 21.30
C GLY A 744 26.56 -5.83 21.45
N LEU A 745 25.76 -6.81 21.04
CA LEU A 745 26.11 -8.23 21.03
C LEU A 745 27.35 -8.49 20.16
N GLY A 746 27.41 -7.91 18.96
CA GLY A 746 28.56 -8.02 18.07
C GLY A 746 29.83 -7.36 18.65
N LEU A 747 29.68 -6.29 19.43
CA LEU A 747 30.79 -5.61 20.10
C LEU A 747 31.40 -6.45 21.23
N LEU A 748 30.62 -7.32 21.90
CA LEU A 748 31.15 -8.25 22.91
C LEU A 748 32.22 -9.16 22.31
N PHE A 749 31.98 -9.69 21.11
CA PHE A 749 32.95 -10.53 20.40
C PHE A 749 34.13 -9.72 19.88
N ARG A 750 33.88 -8.49 19.42
CA ARG A 750 34.92 -7.58 18.94
C ARG A 750 35.93 -7.20 20.03
N TYR A 751 35.50 -6.99 21.27
CA TYR A 751 36.37 -6.71 22.41
C TYR A 751 36.81 -7.98 23.17
N ASN A 752 36.58 -9.17 22.59
CA ASN A 752 36.93 -10.47 23.18
C ASN A 752 36.38 -10.67 24.62
N LEU A 753 35.21 -10.08 24.91
CA LEU A 753 34.50 -10.29 26.17
C LEU A 753 33.80 -11.66 26.21
N VAL A 754 33.52 -12.22 25.03
CA VAL A 754 33.02 -13.59 24.84
C VAL A 754 33.87 -14.24 23.74
N PRO A 755 34.54 -15.38 24.01
CA PRO A 755 35.35 -16.06 23.00
C PRO A 755 34.44 -16.67 21.93
N LEU A 756 34.85 -16.54 20.66
CA LEU A 756 34.13 -17.08 19.50
C LEU A 756 35.12 -17.85 18.63
N ASP A 757 35.68 -18.92 19.17
CA ASP A 757 36.77 -19.71 18.55
C ASP A 757 36.31 -20.54 17.34
N ILE A 758 35.04 -20.45 16.96
CA ILE A 758 34.41 -21.23 15.89
C ILE A 758 34.66 -20.62 14.50
N LEU A 759 34.97 -19.32 14.44
CA LEU A 759 35.22 -18.63 13.18
C LEU A 759 36.67 -18.19 13.10
N HIS A 760 37.39 -18.67 12.09
CA HIS A 760 38.76 -18.22 11.79
C HIS A 760 38.82 -16.77 11.23
N THR A 761 37.71 -16.01 11.28
CA THR A 761 37.62 -14.59 10.85
C THR A 761 37.14 -13.68 11.97
N ARG A 762 37.60 -12.42 11.95
CA ARG A 762 37.12 -11.40 12.90
C ARG A 762 35.61 -11.16 12.70
N PRO A 763 34.78 -11.18 13.75
CA PRO A 763 33.32 -11.12 13.64
C PRO A 763 32.81 -9.75 13.19
N VAL A 764 32.16 -9.69 12.02
CA VAL A 764 31.66 -8.44 11.41
C VAL A 764 30.15 -8.19 11.61
N LEU A 765 29.48 -9.02 12.43
CA LEU A 765 28.04 -8.88 12.70
C LEU A 765 27.67 -7.47 13.17
N TRP A 766 28.53 -6.83 13.99
CA TRP A 766 28.30 -5.48 14.48
C TRP A 766 28.30 -4.43 13.36
N LEU A 767 29.11 -4.58 12.30
CA LEU A 767 29.09 -3.69 11.14
C LEU A 767 27.80 -3.84 10.33
N PHE A 768 27.34 -5.08 10.14
CA PHE A 768 26.06 -5.35 9.49
C PHE A 768 24.88 -4.76 10.30
N ALA A 769 24.86 -5.03 11.61
CA ALA A 769 23.83 -4.51 12.51
C ALA A 769 23.86 -2.97 12.59
N LEU A 770 25.03 -2.34 12.51
CA LEU A 770 25.19 -0.89 12.45
C LEU A 770 24.59 -0.32 11.17
N GLY A 771 24.85 -0.95 10.03
CA GLY A 771 24.20 -0.63 8.75
C GLY A 771 22.68 -0.71 8.82
N TRP A 772 22.15 -1.77 9.46
CA TRP A 772 20.72 -1.90 9.73
C TRP A 772 20.21 -0.76 10.62
N ALA A 773 20.87 -0.46 11.74
CA ALA A 773 20.48 0.64 12.62
C ALA A 773 20.44 1.99 11.88
N ILE A 774 21.40 2.26 10.99
CA ILE A 774 21.43 3.47 10.14
C ILE A 774 20.20 3.56 9.24
N ALA A 775 19.76 2.45 8.63
CA ALA A 775 18.55 2.43 7.81
C ALA A 775 17.26 2.70 8.61
N ARG A 776 17.29 2.45 9.93
CA ARG A 776 16.16 2.69 10.85
C ARG A 776 16.22 4.06 11.53
N ALA A 777 17.33 4.80 11.41
CA ALA A 777 17.51 6.12 11.98
C ALA A 777 16.71 7.19 11.22
N ARG A 778 15.75 7.81 11.91
CA ARG A 778 14.81 8.80 11.34
C ARG A 778 15.15 10.24 11.70
N THR A 779 15.83 10.45 12.83
CA THR A 779 16.14 11.79 13.33
C THR A 779 17.63 12.11 13.20
N TRP A 780 17.94 13.41 13.09
CA TRP A 780 19.32 13.89 13.06
C TRP A 780 20.15 13.44 14.28
N PRO A 781 19.63 13.49 15.54
CA PRO A 781 20.36 12.98 16.71
C PRO A 781 20.65 11.49 16.65
N GLN A 782 19.74 10.66 16.12
CA GLN A 782 19.98 9.22 15.95
C GLN A 782 21.13 8.95 14.97
N ARG A 783 21.17 9.70 13.86
CA ARG A 783 22.26 9.60 12.87
C ARG A 783 23.59 10.07 13.42
N LEU A 784 23.59 11.16 14.20
CA LEU A 784 24.78 11.62 14.91
C LEU A 784 25.27 10.58 15.93
N ALA A 785 24.37 10.03 16.75
CA ALA A 785 24.71 9.01 17.73
C ALA A 785 25.31 7.75 17.09
N LEU A 786 24.75 7.28 15.97
CA LEU A 786 25.31 6.15 15.21
C LEU A 786 26.65 6.47 14.55
N SER A 787 26.86 7.73 14.14
CA SER A 787 28.15 8.20 13.61
C SER A 787 29.22 8.22 14.70
N ILE A 788 28.87 8.71 15.90
CA ILE A 788 29.73 8.69 17.08
C ILE A 788 30.03 7.25 17.48
N LEU A 789 29.01 6.39 17.53
CA LEU A 789 29.18 4.97 17.82
C LEU A 789 30.13 4.30 16.82
N ALA A 790 29.99 4.59 15.52
CA ALA A 790 30.92 4.11 14.50
C ALA A 790 32.34 4.62 14.74
N ALA A 791 32.52 5.91 15.02
CA ALA A 791 33.81 6.54 15.26
C ALA A 791 34.51 6.06 16.54
N LEU A 792 33.75 5.73 17.60
CA LEU A 792 34.28 5.21 18.86
C LEU A 792 34.57 3.72 18.79
N THR A 793 33.73 2.98 18.07
CA THR A 793 33.93 1.55 17.91
C THR A 793 35.03 1.31 16.91
N LEU A 794 35.01 1.78 15.66
CA LEU A 794 35.96 1.31 14.64
C LEU A 794 37.46 1.25 14.98
N PRO A 795 38.05 2.26 15.65
CA PRO A 795 39.49 2.30 15.90
C PRO A 795 40.05 1.05 16.60
N GLY A 796 41.20 0.56 16.12
CA GLY A 796 41.92 -0.58 16.68
C GLY A 796 41.31 -1.96 16.37
N TYR A 797 40.26 -2.03 15.55
CA TYR A 797 39.66 -3.32 15.17
C TYR A 797 40.43 -4.04 14.07
N PHE A 798 41.10 -3.31 13.18
CA PHE A 798 41.87 -3.90 12.08
C PHE A 798 43.38 -3.68 12.21
N GLU A 799 43.82 -2.92 13.21
CA GLU A 799 45.22 -2.51 13.40
C GLU A 799 45.79 -1.80 12.16
N ASP A 800 44.90 -1.19 11.36
CA ASP A 800 45.21 -0.47 10.14
C ASP A 800 44.34 0.80 10.10
N PRO A 801 44.91 1.97 10.42
CA PRO A 801 44.18 3.23 10.45
C PRO A 801 43.55 3.62 9.10
N TRP A 802 44.17 3.24 7.97
CA TRP A 802 43.65 3.57 6.64
C TRP A 802 42.44 2.73 6.28
N ARG A 803 42.48 1.43 6.62
CA ARG A 803 41.32 0.53 6.53
C ARG A 803 40.17 1.04 7.39
N GLU A 804 40.46 1.46 8.61
CA GLU A 804 39.45 1.98 9.54
C GLU A 804 38.84 3.30 9.05
N ALA A 805 39.66 4.24 8.58
CA ALA A 805 39.20 5.50 8.00
C ALA A 805 38.30 5.29 6.77
N THR A 806 38.65 4.32 5.91
CA THR A 806 37.84 3.96 4.72
C THR A 806 36.45 3.47 5.12
N ILE A 807 36.38 2.61 6.14
CA ILE A 807 35.12 2.04 6.62
C ILE A 807 34.27 3.11 7.29
N LEU A 808 34.87 3.94 8.15
CA LEU A 808 34.19 5.06 8.79
C LEU A 808 33.63 6.02 7.73
N THR A 809 34.42 6.37 6.71
CA THR A 809 33.98 7.21 5.59
C THR A 809 32.78 6.60 4.87
N GLY A 810 32.83 5.31 4.53
CA GLY A 810 31.70 4.60 3.91
C GLY A 810 30.44 4.63 4.77
N ILE A 811 30.57 4.41 6.08
CA ILE A 811 29.45 4.48 7.05
C ILE A 811 28.86 5.89 7.11
N LEU A 812 29.71 6.92 7.21
CA LEU A 812 29.28 8.32 7.24
C LEU A 812 28.59 8.72 5.94
N MET A 813 29.10 8.27 4.79
CA MET A 813 28.47 8.50 3.49
C MET A 813 27.05 7.92 3.44
N VAL A 814 26.84 6.66 3.85
CA VAL A 814 25.49 6.04 3.88
C VAL A 814 24.58 6.76 4.89
N THR A 815 25.13 7.28 5.99
CA THR A 815 24.35 7.93 7.05
C THR A 815 23.88 9.33 6.67
N TRP A 816 24.73 10.11 5.99
CA TRP A 816 24.53 11.54 5.78
C TRP A 816 24.23 11.91 4.32
N ILE A 817 24.67 11.10 3.37
CA ILE A 817 24.55 11.38 1.94
C ILE A 817 23.58 10.34 1.34
N PRO A 818 22.29 10.67 1.10
CA PRO A 818 21.35 9.71 0.53
C PRO A 818 21.61 9.41 -0.95
N ALA A 819 22.11 10.39 -1.71
CA ALA A 819 22.46 10.24 -3.12
C ALA A 819 23.67 11.11 -3.49
N ILE A 820 24.53 10.57 -4.36
CA ILE A 820 25.73 11.23 -4.86
C ILE A 820 25.45 11.78 -6.27
N PRO A 821 25.71 13.08 -6.52
CA PRO A 821 25.58 13.65 -7.85
C PRO A 821 26.67 13.08 -8.77
N LEU A 822 26.27 12.39 -9.84
CA LEU A 822 27.16 11.77 -10.82
C LEU A 822 26.84 12.23 -12.25
N PRO A 823 27.85 12.37 -13.13
CA PRO A 823 27.61 12.57 -14.56
C PRO A 823 26.73 11.45 -15.12
N ARG A 824 25.70 11.81 -15.89
CA ARG A 824 24.72 10.87 -16.46
C ARG A 824 25.37 9.80 -17.35
N VAL A 825 26.51 10.10 -17.97
CA VAL A 825 27.29 9.14 -18.77
C VAL A 825 27.78 7.97 -17.91
N LEU A 826 28.15 8.23 -16.65
CA LEU A 826 28.66 7.21 -15.73
C LEU A 826 27.56 6.37 -15.08
N HIS A 827 26.30 6.81 -15.10
CA HIS A 827 25.18 6.09 -14.46
C HIS A 827 25.05 4.65 -14.95
N ARG A 828 25.16 4.43 -16.27
CA ARG A 828 25.04 3.07 -16.85
C ARG A 828 26.20 2.18 -16.39
N ALA A 829 27.43 2.69 -16.44
CA ALA A 829 28.61 1.94 -16.05
C ALA A 829 28.59 1.60 -14.56
N VAL A 830 28.39 2.59 -13.69
CA VAL A 830 28.30 2.41 -12.22
C VAL A 830 27.19 1.42 -11.88
N GLY A 831 26.06 1.54 -12.56
CA GLY A 831 24.90 0.68 -12.36
C GLY A 831 25.13 -0.78 -12.74
N VAL A 832 25.75 -1.04 -13.88
CA VAL A 832 26.10 -2.40 -14.33
C VAL A 832 27.13 -3.01 -13.39
N VAL A 833 28.20 -2.28 -13.06
CA VAL A 833 29.24 -2.75 -12.14
C VAL A 833 28.67 -3.05 -10.75
N ALA A 834 27.80 -2.19 -10.21
CA ALA A 834 27.14 -2.43 -8.93
C ALA A 834 26.21 -3.65 -8.96
N SER A 835 25.48 -3.87 -10.07
CA SER A 835 24.60 -5.04 -10.23
C SER A 835 25.37 -6.35 -10.35
N ALA A 836 26.51 -6.32 -11.04
CA ALA A 836 27.39 -7.46 -11.23
C ALA A 836 28.40 -7.66 -10.09
N SER A 837 28.40 -6.81 -9.06
CA SER A 837 29.46 -6.77 -8.02
C SER A 837 29.75 -8.12 -7.34
N LEU A 838 28.72 -8.90 -7.01
CA LEU A 838 28.88 -10.27 -6.47
C LEU A 838 29.60 -11.18 -7.47
N TYR A 839 29.17 -11.15 -8.73
CA TYR A 839 29.68 -12.01 -9.79
C TYR A 839 31.13 -11.65 -10.13
N ILE A 840 31.43 -10.36 -10.21
CA ILE A 840 32.79 -9.84 -10.36
C ILE A 840 33.69 -10.31 -9.20
N TYR A 841 33.19 -10.26 -7.96
CA TYR A 841 33.92 -10.76 -6.79
C TYR A 841 34.19 -12.27 -6.89
N VAL A 842 33.24 -13.05 -7.38
CA VAL A 842 33.43 -14.50 -7.50
C VAL A 842 34.41 -14.87 -8.62
N THR A 843 34.37 -14.15 -9.75
CA THR A 843 35.15 -14.54 -10.93
C THR A 843 36.58 -14.01 -10.94
N HIS A 844 36.87 -12.85 -10.32
CA HIS A 844 38.15 -12.17 -10.53
C HIS A 844 39.37 -13.01 -10.14
N TRP A 845 39.31 -13.80 -9.06
CA TRP A 845 40.39 -14.69 -8.62
C TRP A 845 40.84 -15.71 -9.66
N VAL A 846 39.98 -16.07 -10.60
CA VAL A 846 40.29 -17.01 -11.68
C VAL A 846 40.86 -16.27 -12.91
N VAL A 847 40.51 -14.99 -13.08
CA VAL A 847 40.79 -14.23 -14.30
C VAL A 847 42.10 -13.45 -14.21
N PHE A 848 42.35 -12.75 -13.11
CA PHE A 848 43.51 -11.87 -13.02
C PHE A 848 44.88 -12.56 -12.92
N PRO A 849 45.05 -13.78 -12.35
CA PRO A 849 46.39 -14.33 -12.09
C PRO A 849 47.27 -14.40 -13.33
N ASP A 850 46.70 -14.77 -14.47
CA ASP A 850 47.43 -14.93 -15.73
C ASP A 850 47.89 -13.58 -16.35
N PHE A 851 47.41 -12.43 -15.84
CA PHE A 851 47.68 -11.08 -16.39
C PHE A 851 48.36 -10.13 -15.39
N LYS A 852 48.42 -10.49 -14.10
CA LYS A 852 48.83 -9.59 -13.01
C LYS A 852 50.26 -9.05 -13.16
N GLU A 853 51.21 -9.89 -13.56
CA GLU A 853 52.65 -9.53 -13.57
C GLU A 853 53.08 -8.72 -14.80
N GLY A 854 52.24 -8.63 -15.84
CA GLY A 854 52.57 -7.94 -17.11
C GLY A 854 51.62 -6.81 -17.50
N GLN A 855 50.31 -6.97 -17.26
CA GLN A 855 49.28 -6.01 -17.70
C GLN A 855 48.16 -5.89 -16.65
N PRO A 856 48.42 -5.26 -15.49
CA PRO A 856 47.46 -5.19 -14.39
C PRO A 856 46.17 -4.43 -14.77
N GLU A 857 46.26 -3.44 -15.67
CA GLU A 857 45.08 -2.76 -16.21
C GLU A 857 44.19 -3.70 -17.03
N LEU A 858 44.79 -4.56 -17.86
CA LEU A 858 44.08 -5.58 -18.62
C LEU A 858 43.45 -6.61 -17.67
N ALA A 859 44.17 -7.01 -16.61
CA ALA A 859 43.68 -7.92 -15.58
C ALA A 859 42.41 -7.38 -14.89
N LEU A 860 42.38 -6.09 -14.58
CA LEU A 860 41.19 -5.41 -14.02
C LEU A 860 40.02 -5.43 -15.00
N VAL A 861 40.25 -5.02 -16.25
CA VAL A 861 39.20 -4.95 -17.28
C VAL A 861 38.61 -6.32 -17.57
N LEU A 862 39.46 -7.34 -17.74
CA LEU A 862 39.02 -8.72 -17.98
C LEU A 862 38.26 -9.30 -16.79
N SER A 863 38.70 -9.03 -15.55
CA SER A 863 37.99 -9.48 -14.35
C SER A 863 36.59 -8.88 -14.23
N VAL A 864 36.45 -7.58 -14.53
CA VAL A 864 35.15 -6.90 -14.55
C VAL A 864 34.28 -7.43 -15.69
N ALA A 865 34.85 -7.60 -16.89
CA ALA A 865 34.11 -8.12 -18.05
C ALA A 865 33.60 -9.55 -17.83
N ALA A 866 34.45 -10.43 -17.29
CA ALA A 866 34.08 -11.81 -16.95
C ALA A 866 32.96 -11.86 -15.92
N GLY A 867 33.04 -11.03 -14.87
CA GLY A 867 31.99 -10.92 -13.86
C GLY A 867 30.66 -10.41 -14.41
N ILE A 868 30.69 -9.42 -15.31
CA ILE A 868 29.49 -8.92 -15.99
C ILE A 868 28.88 -9.98 -16.92
N ALA A 869 29.71 -10.72 -17.66
CA ALA A 869 29.26 -11.82 -18.51
C ALA A 869 28.62 -12.93 -17.67
N TYR A 870 29.27 -13.32 -16.58
CA TYR A 870 28.74 -14.34 -15.66
C TYR A 870 27.43 -13.89 -15.01
N TRP A 871 27.34 -12.63 -14.57
CA TRP A 871 26.09 -12.02 -14.08
C TRP A 871 24.97 -12.11 -15.10
N ALA A 872 25.22 -11.72 -16.35
CA ALA A 872 24.20 -11.74 -17.40
C ALA A 872 23.69 -13.16 -17.70
N ILE A 873 24.58 -14.16 -17.66
CA ILE A 873 24.22 -15.59 -17.83
C ILE A 873 23.42 -16.08 -16.63
N ALA A 874 23.90 -15.85 -15.41
CA ALA A 874 23.27 -16.32 -14.19
C ALA A 874 21.86 -15.76 -14.02
N VAL A 875 21.66 -14.45 -14.26
CA VAL A 875 20.35 -13.79 -14.25
C VAL A 875 19.38 -14.41 -15.26
N ARG A 876 19.86 -14.73 -16.47
CA ARG A 876 19.01 -15.40 -17.49
C ARG A 876 18.60 -16.81 -17.07
N ILE A 877 19.53 -17.59 -16.50
CA ILE A 877 19.28 -18.96 -16.06
C ILE A 877 18.34 -18.99 -14.85
N LEU A 878 18.60 -18.17 -13.82
CA LEU A 878 17.76 -18.05 -12.64
C LEU A 878 16.34 -17.60 -13.01
N GLY A 879 16.22 -16.59 -13.87
CA GLY A 879 14.92 -16.13 -14.34
C GLY A 879 14.19 -17.17 -15.21
N ALA A 880 14.91 -17.93 -16.02
CA ALA A 880 14.33 -19.04 -16.79
C ALA A 880 13.87 -20.19 -15.88
N ALA A 881 14.61 -20.50 -14.81
CA ALA A 881 14.24 -21.49 -13.82
C ALA A 881 13.02 -21.06 -12.99
N GLU A 882 12.93 -19.78 -12.59
CA GLU A 882 11.77 -19.23 -11.88
C GLU A 882 10.51 -19.21 -12.78
N ARG A 883 10.65 -18.77 -14.04
CA ARG A 883 9.57 -18.86 -15.05
C ARG A 883 9.20 -20.31 -15.34
N GLY A 884 10.19 -21.20 -15.43
CA GLY A 884 10.04 -22.64 -15.67
C GLY A 884 9.31 -23.35 -14.53
N GLN A 885 9.66 -23.08 -13.26
CA GLN A 885 8.94 -23.56 -12.09
C GLN A 885 7.49 -23.06 -12.09
N SER A 886 7.25 -21.79 -12.45
CA SER A 886 5.89 -21.26 -12.56
C SER A 886 5.06 -21.97 -13.66
N ARG A 887 5.70 -22.38 -14.76
CA ARG A 887 5.08 -23.09 -15.88
C ARG A 887 4.90 -24.58 -15.60
N LEU A 888 5.86 -25.22 -14.94
CA LEU A 888 5.81 -26.61 -14.48
C LEU A 888 4.79 -26.76 -13.36
N TRP A 889 4.70 -25.81 -12.44
CA TRP A 889 3.64 -25.77 -11.42
C TRP A 889 2.27 -25.59 -12.07
N ARG A 890 2.13 -24.71 -13.08
CA ARG A 890 0.90 -24.57 -13.88
C ARG A 890 0.56 -25.86 -14.64
N ARG A 891 1.52 -26.52 -15.29
CA ARG A 891 1.37 -27.79 -16.01
C ARG A 891 1.08 -28.97 -15.10
N TRP A 892 1.70 -29.04 -13.92
CA TRP A 892 1.44 -30.05 -12.90
C TRP A 892 0.03 -29.89 -12.35
N LYS A 893 -0.40 -28.66 -12.07
CA LYS A 893 -1.77 -28.34 -11.65
C LYS A 893 -2.79 -28.71 -12.74
N ALA A 894 -2.48 -28.43 -14.00
CA ALA A 894 -3.31 -28.83 -15.15
C ALA A 894 -3.37 -30.36 -15.36
N ARG A 895 -2.24 -31.09 -15.19
CA ARG A 895 -2.23 -32.57 -15.26
C ARG A 895 -2.96 -33.23 -14.10
N ARG A 896 -2.92 -32.63 -12.90
CA ARG A 896 -3.63 -33.14 -11.72
C ARG A 896 -5.15 -32.91 -11.80
N GLN A 897 -5.58 -31.95 -12.61
CA GLN A 897 -6.99 -31.73 -12.97
C GLN A 897 -7.46 -32.62 -14.13
N ALA A 898 -6.56 -33.30 -14.85
CA ALA A 898 -6.86 -34.12 -16.03
C ALA A 898 -6.79 -35.64 -15.79
N LEU A 899 -6.57 -36.09 -14.56
CA LEU A 899 -6.68 -37.50 -14.19
C LEU A 899 -8.16 -37.79 -13.81
N PRO A 900 -8.85 -38.73 -14.48
CA PRO A 900 -10.20 -39.11 -14.09
C PRO A 900 -10.18 -39.81 -12.72
N ALA A 901 -11.27 -39.59 -11.96
CA ALA A 901 -11.48 -40.01 -10.57
C ALA A 901 -11.42 -41.52 -10.36
#